data_AF-A0A7C3NAI5-F1
#
_entry.id   AF-A0A7C3NAI5-F1
#
_cell.length_a   1.000
_cell.length_b   1.000
_cell.length_c   1.000
_cell.angle_alpha   90.00
_cell.angle_beta   90.00
_cell.angle_gamma   90.00
#
_symmetry.space_group_name_H-M   'P 1'
#
loop_
_entity.id
_entity.type
_entity.pdbx_description
1 polymer ?
#
loop_
_entity_poly.entity_id
_entity_poly.type
_entity_poly.pdbx_seq_one_letter_code
_entity_poly.pdbx_strand_id
1 'polypeptide(L)'
;MILKMFKKSFFILLIFFFFIIFLSSKQIDFLKDPEGKDISNNRSILKNNLKNFEFKFVSPEDTAYSIIWGKGDDTILILPDSLKIFRVSINPSKLEPGWYHIEILNKSKEKKLDFNFKVENSFSIFETFLKLFFGLILFMLGLKFSSKGISRISGYRLKELLWNLSGSNIKGFLSGIILTLMMQSSTLFSIMVMSFVSDGLISIPGAIYMFAGSAIGTSIIVQIISFNISFFSFLMIILGFYLNDKSRKLKYVGLVIMGFGFIFFAIQYMASTIDPIKNSQVFINFLSLLETNLWILFIVFALLTFLVHSSAVTIAFAISLFTTGIVGFKTAVVMVSAANLGTSLTPFFAALKSGNKAKYLNNINILSRVLTSIVFIILMFEIERLTGYGLKNGRDIANLHLYYNIMFSIVIIFILPLINYFSKFLKLEKLTKHQEKIIKENIVQNPTLALGKAQRDIIKMFEVVGKMLENSIEILRTNDTKLLSETIELDNIVDNFEKEISLFLVSIYEEDLSETISKKTKDLLFIVDEIEHIGDIVSKNLMISLKKKINENYYFSDEGIDEIKELFNEVFKTYTLTLESFTLFDKNIASLVLKRRESVLNKLTELQNRHLNRLKEGHKESIETSTLHLDILNDYERINFHLYKIATNILK
;
A
#
# COMPACT_ATOMS: atom_id res chain seq x y z
N MET A 1 11.03 5.06 -4.12
CA MET A 1 11.58 3.94 -4.93
C MET A 1 10.52 3.22 -5.78
N ILE A 2 9.29 3.01 -5.27
CA ILE A 2 8.18 2.34 -5.97
C ILE A 2 7.84 2.99 -7.32
N LEU A 3 7.82 4.33 -7.42
CA LEU A 3 7.57 5.00 -8.71
C LEU A 3 8.70 4.78 -9.76
N LYS A 4 9.95 4.67 -9.29
CA LYS A 4 11.13 4.37 -10.13
C LYS A 4 11.16 2.90 -10.56
N MET A 5 10.82 1.98 -9.66
CA MET A 5 10.66 0.56 -9.97
C MET A 5 9.45 0.31 -10.87
N PHE A 6 8.35 1.02 -10.64
CA PHE A 6 7.13 0.97 -11.46
C PHE A 6 7.41 1.44 -12.89
N LYS A 7 8.13 2.55 -13.08
CA LYS A 7 8.60 2.97 -14.42
C LYS A 7 9.43 1.87 -15.09
N LYS A 8 10.31 1.19 -14.35
CA LYS A 8 11.18 0.12 -14.88
C LYS A 8 10.39 -1.15 -15.23
N SER A 9 9.51 -1.62 -14.35
CA SER A 9 8.63 -2.78 -14.54
C SER A 9 7.62 -2.57 -15.67
N PHE A 10 7.02 -1.37 -15.74
CA PHE A 10 6.13 -0.99 -16.83
C PHE A 10 6.86 -0.98 -18.18
N PHE A 11 8.07 -0.43 -18.21
CA PHE A 11 8.90 -0.42 -19.42
C PHE A 11 9.32 -1.83 -19.85
N ILE A 12 9.65 -2.71 -18.91
CA ILE A 12 9.98 -4.12 -19.18
C ILE A 12 8.75 -4.89 -19.70
N LEU A 13 7.57 -4.69 -19.11
CA LEU A 13 6.34 -5.32 -19.57
C LEU A 13 5.97 -4.82 -20.98
N LEU A 14 6.12 -3.52 -21.24
CA LEU A 14 5.93 -2.90 -22.55
C LEU A 14 6.90 -3.51 -23.58
N ILE A 15 8.19 -3.68 -23.24
CA ILE A 15 9.22 -4.28 -24.12
C ILE A 15 8.98 -5.76 -24.38
N PHE A 16 8.69 -6.55 -23.34
CA PHE A 16 8.42 -8.00 -23.48
C PHE A 16 7.18 -8.22 -24.35
N PHE A 17 6.18 -7.35 -24.21
CA PHE A 17 4.98 -7.36 -25.04
C PHE A 17 5.26 -6.90 -26.48
N PHE A 18 6.08 -5.86 -26.67
CA PHE A 18 6.57 -5.42 -27.97
C PHE A 18 7.30 -6.54 -28.71
N PHE A 19 8.10 -7.32 -27.98
CA PHE A 19 8.84 -8.47 -28.49
C PHE A 19 7.91 -9.62 -28.93
N ILE A 20 6.86 -9.90 -28.15
CA ILE A 20 5.84 -10.92 -28.50
C ILE A 20 5.01 -10.49 -29.72
N ILE A 21 4.57 -9.23 -29.81
CA ILE A 21 3.85 -8.70 -30.98
C ILE A 21 4.73 -8.77 -32.23
N PHE A 22 6.01 -8.38 -32.12
CA PHE A 22 6.96 -8.42 -33.23
C PHE A 22 7.20 -9.85 -33.74
N LEU A 23 7.15 -10.85 -32.85
CA LEU A 23 7.25 -12.27 -33.21
C LEU A 23 5.93 -12.86 -33.74
N SER A 24 4.77 -12.31 -33.36
CA SER A 24 3.45 -12.86 -33.70
C SER A 24 2.76 -12.19 -34.89
N SER A 25 3.37 -11.21 -35.55
CA SER A 25 2.78 -10.52 -36.70
C SER A 25 2.78 -11.42 -37.96
N LYS A 26 1.90 -12.42 -37.97
CA LYS A 26 1.36 -12.99 -39.22
C LYS A 26 -0.10 -12.54 -39.34
N GLN A 27 -0.36 -11.71 -40.34
CA GLN A 27 -1.71 -11.33 -40.77
C GLN A 27 -2.48 -12.59 -41.19
N ILE A 28 -3.69 -12.74 -40.67
CA ILE A 28 -4.66 -13.74 -41.13
C ILE A 28 -6.02 -13.04 -41.20
N ASP A 29 -6.53 -12.89 -42.42
CA ASP A 29 -7.85 -12.33 -42.71
C ASP A 29 -8.81 -13.49 -43.06
N PHE A 30 -10.08 -13.42 -42.64
CA PHE A 30 -11.13 -14.42 -42.92
C PHE A 30 -12.25 -13.83 -43.78
N LEU A 31 -12.81 -14.65 -44.67
CA LEU A 31 -14.03 -14.36 -45.45
C LEU A 31 -15.23 -15.01 -44.77
N LYS A 32 -16.26 -14.22 -44.43
CA LYS A 32 -17.52 -14.68 -43.83
C LYS A 32 -18.70 -14.36 -44.73
N ASP A 33 -19.75 -15.16 -44.68
CA ASP A 33 -21.01 -14.93 -45.39
C ASP A 33 -21.93 -13.93 -44.65
N PRO A 34 -23.08 -13.53 -45.23
CA PRO A 34 -24.03 -12.59 -44.61
C PRO A 34 -24.67 -13.07 -43.30
N GLU A 35 -24.61 -14.36 -42.99
CA GLU A 35 -25.05 -14.95 -41.71
C GLU A 35 -23.91 -15.05 -40.69
N GLY A 36 -22.70 -14.62 -41.06
CA GLY A 36 -21.49 -14.67 -40.22
C GLY A 36 -20.81 -16.04 -40.19
N LYS A 37 -21.20 -17.00 -41.03
CA LYS A 37 -20.52 -18.29 -41.17
C LYS A 37 -19.25 -18.13 -42.00
N ASP A 38 -18.20 -18.79 -41.52
CA ASP A 38 -16.94 -18.92 -42.24
C ASP A 38 -17.16 -19.80 -43.49
N ILE A 39 -17.01 -19.20 -44.67
CA ILE A 39 -17.15 -19.88 -45.96
C ILE A 39 -15.80 -20.25 -46.58
N SER A 40 -14.70 -20.19 -45.82
CA SER A 40 -13.36 -20.58 -46.27
C SER A 40 -13.15 -22.09 -46.44
N ASN A 41 -14.23 -22.88 -46.48
CA ASN A 41 -14.21 -24.34 -46.43
C ASN A 41 -13.19 -24.96 -47.41
N ASN A 42 -12.10 -25.45 -46.81
CA ASN A 42 -11.00 -26.26 -47.35
C ASN A 42 -9.83 -25.62 -48.11
N ARG A 43 -9.62 -24.30 -48.07
CA ARG A 43 -8.25 -23.75 -48.24
C ARG A 43 -8.04 -22.54 -47.34
N SER A 44 -7.33 -22.76 -46.24
CA SER A 44 -6.64 -21.69 -45.52
C SER A 44 -5.80 -20.89 -46.54
N ILE A 45 -6.01 -19.58 -46.61
CA ILE A 45 -5.12 -18.70 -47.38
C ILE A 45 -3.89 -18.45 -46.51
N LEU A 46 -3.09 -19.49 -46.35
CA LEU A 46 -1.75 -19.42 -45.79
C LEU A 46 -0.77 -19.03 -46.89
N LYS A 47 -0.45 -17.73 -47.01
CA LYS A 47 0.92 -17.19 -47.20
C LYS A 47 0.93 -15.74 -47.68
N ASN A 48 1.80 -14.95 -47.01
CA ASN A 48 2.53 -13.77 -47.44
C ASN A 48 1.92 -12.90 -48.55
N ASN A 49 1.59 -11.64 -48.21
CA ASN A 49 1.25 -10.60 -49.17
C ASN A 49 0.15 -11.03 -50.14
N LEU A 50 -1.11 -10.94 -49.72
CA LEU A 50 -2.24 -10.93 -50.65
C LEU A 50 -2.14 -9.66 -51.50
N LYS A 51 -1.31 -9.71 -52.54
CA LYS A 51 -1.18 -8.62 -53.50
C LYS A 51 -2.46 -8.48 -54.31
N ASN A 52 -3.29 -9.53 -54.44
CA ASN A 52 -4.64 -9.53 -55.03
C ASN A 52 -5.40 -10.84 -54.69
N PHE A 53 -6.73 -10.79 -54.56
CA PHE A 53 -7.64 -11.95 -54.67
C PHE A 53 -8.13 -12.08 -56.11
N GLU A 54 -7.97 -13.25 -56.73
CA GLU A 54 -8.56 -13.54 -58.04
C GLU A 54 -9.78 -14.44 -57.91
N PHE A 55 -10.97 -13.93 -58.22
CA PHE A 55 -12.15 -14.76 -58.43
C PHE A 55 -12.10 -15.32 -59.84
N LYS A 56 -12.21 -16.65 -59.98
CA LYS A 56 -12.24 -17.34 -61.27
C LYS A 56 -13.61 -17.95 -61.47
N PHE A 57 -14.33 -17.46 -62.47
CA PHE A 57 -15.59 -18.05 -62.90
C PHE A 57 -15.37 -18.76 -64.24
N VAL A 58 -15.79 -20.01 -64.30
CA VAL A 58 -15.79 -20.82 -65.51
C VAL A 58 -17.25 -21.12 -65.81
N SER A 59 -17.80 -20.45 -66.83
CA SER A 59 -19.15 -20.73 -67.31
C SER A 59 -19.06 -21.41 -68.67
N PRO A 60 -19.63 -22.61 -68.84
CA PRO A 60 -19.65 -23.28 -70.13
C PRO A 60 -20.58 -22.59 -71.16
N GLU A 61 -21.57 -21.79 -70.70
CA GLU A 61 -22.72 -21.39 -71.54
C GLU A 61 -22.98 -19.88 -71.68
N ASP A 62 -22.26 -18.98 -71.00
CA ASP A 62 -22.55 -17.53 -71.05
C ASP A 62 -21.37 -16.68 -71.56
N THR A 63 -21.68 -15.73 -72.45
CA THR A 63 -20.68 -14.92 -73.17
C THR A 63 -20.46 -13.50 -72.62
N ALA A 64 -21.13 -13.11 -71.52
CA ALA A 64 -20.83 -11.87 -70.78
C ALA A 64 -21.49 -11.86 -69.39
N TYR A 65 -20.81 -11.29 -68.39
CA TYR A 65 -21.33 -11.03 -67.05
C TYR A 65 -21.01 -9.59 -66.64
N SER A 66 -21.87 -8.95 -65.86
CA SER A 66 -21.59 -7.66 -65.22
C SER A 66 -21.35 -7.85 -63.74
N ILE A 67 -20.32 -7.18 -63.21
CA ILE A 67 -20.02 -7.17 -61.78
C ILE A 67 -20.32 -5.80 -61.22
N ILE A 68 -21.18 -5.75 -60.22
CA ILE A 68 -21.38 -4.56 -59.42
C ILE A 68 -20.42 -4.65 -58.24
N TRP A 69 -19.61 -3.60 -58.02
CA TRP A 69 -18.58 -3.60 -57.00
C TRP A 69 -18.37 -2.20 -56.42
N GLY A 70 -18.29 -2.10 -55.10
CA GLY A 70 -17.86 -0.88 -54.40
C GLY A 70 -18.59 -0.63 -53.08
N LYS A 71 -18.45 0.61 -52.57
CA LYS A 71 -19.29 1.20 -51.51
C LYS A 71 -20.64 1.73 -52.06
N GLY A 72 -20.85 1.62 -53.38
CA GLY A 72 -22.04 2.00 -54.15
C GLY A 72 -22.11 1.20 -55.46
N ASP A 73 -23.06 1.51 -56.34
CA ASP A 73 -23.43 0.70 -57.52
C ASP A 73 -22.54 0.93 -58.77
N ASP A 74 -21.22 0.96 -58.60
CA ASP A 74 -20.31 1.06 -59.74
C ASP A 74 -20.26 -0.30 -60.47
N THR A 75 -20.58 -0.29 -61.76
CA THR A 75 -20.67 -1.52 -62.58
C THR A 75 -19.44 -1.68 -63.46
N ILE A 76 -18.68 -2.77 -63.25
CA ILE A 76 -17.53 -3.14 -64.08
C ILE A 76 -17.92 -4.32 -64.96
N LEU A 77 -17.80 -4.14 -66.28
CA LEU A 77 -18.09 -5.19 -67.25
C LEU A 77 -16.83 -6.02 -67.49
N ILE A 78 -16.91 -7.34 -67.28
CA ILE A 78 -15.76 -8.25 -67.44
C ILE A 78 -16.02 -9.16 -68.63
N LEU A 79 -15.12 -9.08 -69.62
CA LEU A 79 -15.13 -9.93 -70.80
C LEU A 79 -14.29 -11.19 -70.56
N PRO A 80 -14.67 -12.34 -71.14
CA PRO A 80 -13.92 -13.58 -70.97
C PRO A 80 -12.56 -13.50 -71.67
N ASP A 81 -11.54 -14.09 -71.06
CA ASP A 81 -10.27 -14.35 -71.75
C ASP A 81 -10.47 -15.45 -72.83
N SER A 82 -9.48 -15.64 -73.69
CA SER A 82 -9.38 -16.68 -74.74
C SER A 82 -9.76 -18.11 -74.29
N LEU A 83 -9.69 -18.41 -72.99
CA LEU A 83 -10.09 -19.68 -72.37
C LEU A 83 -11.49 -19.69 -71.73
N LYS A 84 -12.33 -18.67 -71.97
CA LYS A 84 -13.65 -18.46 -71.32
C LYS A 84 -13.61 -18.37 -69.79
N ILE A 85 -12.46 -17.97 -69.22
CA ILE A 85 -12.30 -17.76 -67.79
C ILE A 85 -12.49 -16.28 -67.50
N PHE A 86 -13.41 -15.96 -66.59
CA PHE A 86 -13.62 -14.60 -66.10
C PHE A 86 -12.81 -14.42 -64.81
N ARG A 87 -11.98 -13.37 -64.75
CA ARG A 87 -11.14 -13.08 -63.59
C ARG A 87 -11.43 -11.69 -63.03
N VAL A 88 -11.75 -11.64 -61.74
CA VAL A 88 -11.88 -10.40 -60.96
C VAL A 88 -10.72 -10.34 -59.99
N SER A 89 -9.86 -9.35 -60.15
CA SER A 89 -8.71 -9.15 -59.27
C SER A 89 -9.02 -8.02 -58.29
N ILE A 90 -9.22 -8.35 -57.02
CA ILE A 90 -9.46 -7.37 -55.96
C ILE A 90 -8.18 -7.20 -55.16
N ASN A 91 -7.69 -5.97 -55.03
CA ASN A 91 -6.54 -5.66 -54.19
C ASN A 91 -7.00 -5.07 -52.85
N PRO A 92 -6.98 -5.84 -51.74
CA PRO A 92 -7.46 -5.36 -50.43
C PRO A 92 -6.68 -4.16 -49.92
N SER A 93 -5.38 -4.06 -50.24
CA SER A 93 -4.50 -2.99 -49.77
C SER A 93 -4.84 -1.60 -50.34
N LYS A 94 -5.70 -1.55 -51.35
CA LYS A 94 -6.18 -0.30 -51.98
C LYS A 94 -7.61 0.07 -51.58
N LEU A 95 -8.27 -0.75 -50.75
CA LEU A 95 -9.65 -0.51 -50.32
C LEU A 95 -9.65 0.28 -49.01
N GLU A 96 -10.48 1.32 -48.94
CA GLU A 96 -10.74 1.99 -47.68
C GLU A 96 -11.57 1.10 -46.75
N PRO A 97 -11.49 1.28 -45.42
CA PRO A 97 -12.39 0.60 -44.49
C PRO A 97 -13.87 0.87 -44.81
N GLY A 98 -14.69 -0.16 -44.72
CA GLY A 98 -16.12 -0.10 -44.97
C GLY A 98 -16.72 -1.41 -45.45
N TRP A 99 -18.04 -1.42 -45.62
CA TRP A 99 -18.74 -2.52 -46.26
C TRP A 99 -18.62 -2.40 -47.78
N TYR A 100 -18.33 -3.51 -48.42
CA TYR A 100 -18.29 -3.65 -49.87
C TYR A 100 -19.28 -4.74 -50.27
N HIS A 101 -20.01 -4.44 -51.33
CA HIS A 101 -20.95 -5.36 -51.94
C HIS A 101 -20.38 -5.83 -53.29
N ILE A 102 -20.48 -7.14 -53.55
CA ILE A 102 -20.18 -7.70 -54.86
C ILE A 102 -21.39 -8.50 -55.34
N GLU A 103 -21.88 -8.11 -56.51
CA GLU A 103 -22.95 -8.82 -57.20
C GLU A 103 -22.50 -9.20 -58.61
N ILE A 104 -22.76 -10.45 -59.00
CA ILE A 104 -22.46 -10.98 -60.33
C ILE A 104 -23.76 -11.36 -61.01
N LEU A 105 -24.03 -10.70 -62.13
CA LEU A 105 -25.25 -10.84 -62.92
C LEU A 105 -24.95 -11.50 -64.26
N ASN A 106 -25.81 -12.44 -64.69
CA ASN A 106 -25.76 -12.96 -66.07
C ASN A 106 -26.28 -11.91 -67.09
N LYS A 107 -26.23 -12.23 -68.39
CA LYS A 107 -26.78 -11.38 -69.47
C LYS A 107 -28.24 -10.96 -69.26
N SER A 108 -29.04 -11.80 -68.62
CA SER A 108 -30.45 -11.55 -68.32
C SER A 108 -30.68 -10.73 -67.03
N LYS A 109 -29.60 -10.22 -66.41
CA LYS A 109 -29.61 -9.54 -65.10
C LYS A 109 -30.09 -10.40 -63.93
N GLU A 110 -29.99 -11.72 -64.04
CA GLU A 110 -30.24 -12.63 -62.92
C GLU A 110 -29.01 -12.74 -62.04
N LYS A 111 -29.20 -12.62 -60.72
CA LYS A 111 -28.15 -12.79 -59.72
C LYS A 111 -27.63 -14.22 -59.73
N LYS A 112 -26.35 -14.38 -60.06
CA LYS A 112 -25.65 -15.67 -59.95
C LYS A 112 -24.82 -15.76 -58.68
N LEU A 113 -24.32 -14.63 -58.18
CA LEU A 113 -23.54 -14.56 -56.96
C LEU A 113 -23.77 -13.20 -56.29
N ASP A 114 -24.01 -13.20 -54.99
CA ASP A 114 -24.24 -12.00 -54.18
C ASP A 114 -23.54 -12.23 -52.84
N PHE A 115 -22.52 -11.42 -52.53
CA PHE A 115 -21.86 -11.47 -51.24
C PHE A 115 -21.38 -10.09 -50.78
N ASN A 116 -21.48 -9.89 -49.47
CA ASN A 116 -20.99 -8.71 -48.79
C ASN A 116 -19.71 -9.06 -48.04
N PHE A 117 -18.71 -8.19 -48.10
CA PHE A 117 -17.53 -8.31 -47.27
C PHE A 117 -17.17 -6.96 -46.66
N LYS A 118 -16.71 -6.97 -45.42
CA LYS A 118 -16.28 -5.76 -44.72
C LYS A 118 -14.77 -5.68 -44.78
N VAL A 119 -14.26 -4.62 -45.37
CA VAL A 119 -12.85 -4.25 -45.24
C VAL A 119 -12.73 -3.50 -43.92
N GLU A 120 -12.08 -4.11 -42.95
CA GLU A 120 -11.68 -3.41 -41.73
C GLU A 120 -10.22 -3.02 -41.88
N ASN A 121 -9.83 -1.85 -41.35
CA ASN A 121 -8.41 -1.62 -41.12
C ASN A 121 -7.90 -2.79 -40.29
N SER A 122 -6.74 -3.35 -40.64
CA SER A 122 -6.03 -4.26 -39.76
C SER A 122 -5.80 -3.49 -38.46
N PHE A 123 -6.71 -3.64 -37.50
CA PHE A 123 -6.63 -2.96 -36.22
C PHE A 123 -5.33 -3.47 -35.64
N SER A 124 -4.34 -2.58 -35.54
CA SER A 124 -3.03 -3.02 -35.12
C SER A 124 -3.22 -3.55 -33.71
N ILE A 125 -3.00 -4.85 -33.52
CA ILE A 125 -3.07 -5.52 -32.21
C ILE A 125 -2.35 -4.63 -31.17
N PHE A 126 -1.25 -4.01 -31.59
CA PHE A 126 -0.52 -2.98 -30.87
C PHE A 126 -1.36 -1.79 -30.37
N GLU A 127 -2.22 -1.18 -31.20
CA GLU A 127 -3.10 -0.07 -30.81
C GLU A 127 -4.07 -0.50 -29.70
N THR A 128 -4.64 -1.70 -29.80
CA THR A 128 -5.52 -2.23 -28.73
C THR A 128 -4.76 -2.42 -27.43
N PHE A 129 -3.54 -2.95 -27.47
CA PHE A 129 -2.72 -3.06 -26.28
C PHE A 129 -2.37 -1.69 -25.69
N LEU A 130 -2.04 -0.69 -26.51
CA LEU A 130 -1.81 0.68 -26.03
C LEU A 130 -3.05 1.25 -25.33
N LYS A 131 -4.24 1.06 -25.91
CA LYS A 131 -5.50 1.49 -25.30
C LYS A 131 -5.78 0.74 -23.98
N LEU A 132 -5.52 -0.57 -23.92
CA LEU A 132 -5.62 -1.35 -22.68
C LEU A 132 -4.69 -0.81 -21.59
N PHE A 133 -3.43 -0.55 -21.94
CA PHE A 133 -2.45 0.05 -21.02
C PHE A 133 -2.86 1.46 -20.57
N PHE A 134 -3.40 2.27 -21.47
CA PHE A 134 -3.91 3.58 -21.12
C PHE A 134 -5.06 3.49 -20.11
N GLY A 135 -6.00 2.57 -20.33
CA GLY A 135 -7.07 2.26 -19.37
C GLY A 135 -6.50 1.82 -18.01
N LEU A 136 -5.52 0.93 -17.99
CA LEU A 136 -4.83 0.53 -16.76
C LEU A 136 -4.19 1.72 -16.02
N ILE A 137 -3.53 2.63 -16.76
CA ILE A 137 -2.92 3.85 -16.19
C ILE A 137 -3.99 4.76 -15.58
N LEU A 138 -5.11 4.98 -16.28
CA LEU A 138 -6.22 5.77 -15.76
C LEU A 138 -6.81 5.16 -14.48
N PHE A 139 -6.96 3.83 -14.45
CA PHE A 139 -7.41 3.11 -13.27
C PHE A 139 -6.45 3.32 -12.09
N MET A 140 -5.14 3.18 -12.32
CA MET A 140 -4.12 3.41 -11.31
C MET A 140 -4.06 4.86 -10.83
N LEU A 141 -4.28 5.82 -11.72
CA LEU A 141 -4.37 7.23 -11.39
C LEU A 141 -5.60 7.51 -10.51
N GLY A 142 -6.73 6.88 -10.82
CA GLY A 142 -7.94 6.91 -10.00
C GLY A 142 -7.71 6.35 -8.59
N LEU A 143 -7.05 5.19 -8.47
CA LEU A 143 -6.64 4.63 -7.18
C LEU A 143 -5.70 5.58 -6.42
N LYS A 144 -4.74 6.21 -7.11
CA LYS A 144 -3.79 7.15 -6.48
C LYS A 144 -4.52 8.38 -5.90
N PHE A 145 -5.48 8.95 -6.63
CA PHE A 145 -6.28 10.07 -6.14
C PHE A 145 -7.19 9.66 -4.99
N SER A 146 -7.88 8.51 -5.11
CA SER A 146 -8.74 7.99 -4.03
C SER A 146 -7.94 7.71 -2.76
N SER A 147 -6.81 7.01 -2.87
CA SER A 147 -5.91 6.74 -1.73
C SER A 147 -5.38 8.03 -1.09
N LYS A 148 -4.94 9.01 -1.89
CA LYS A 148 -4.51 10.32 -1.37
C LYS A 148 -5.65 11.08 -0.69
N GLY A 149 -6.86 11.04 -1.22
CA GLY A 149 -8.03 11.66 -0.61
C GLY A 149 -8.40 11.01 0.73
N ILE A 150 -8.57 9.67 0.74
CA ILE A 150 -8.94 8.91 1.94
C ILE A 150 -7.89 9.05 3.03
N SER A 151 -6.60 8.86 2.71
CA SER A 151 -5.51 8.96 3.69
C SER A 151 -5.45 10.34 4.34
N ARG A 152 -5.72 11.42 3.58
CA ARG A 152 -5.71 12.79 4.08
C ARG A 152 -6.94 13.15 4.92
N ILE A 153 -8.11 12.65 4.56
CA ILE A 153 -9.32 12.75 5.40
C ILE A 153 -9.11 11.98 6.72
N SER A 154 -8.37 10.88 6.66
CA SER A 154 -8.18 9.93 7.76
C SER A 154 -7.00 10.25 8.70
N GLY A 155 -6.20 11.28 8.41
CA GLY A 155 -4.85 11.50 8.98
C GLY A 155 -4.75 11.67 10.51
N TYR A 156 -5.85 11.94 11.22
CA TYR A 156 -5.87 12.00 12.69
C TYR A 156 -6.09 10.62 13.34
N ARG A 157 -6.88 9.73 12.69
CA ARG A 157 -7.35 8.46 13.29
C ARG A 157 -6.42 7.27 13.06
N LEU A 158 -5.54 7.33 12.05
CA LEU A 158 -4.60 6.24 11.74
C LEU A 158 -3.67 5.94 12.93
N LYS A 159 -3.38 6.96 13.74
CA LYS A 159 -2.46 6.89 14.87
C LYS A 159 -3.11 6.34 16.15
N GLU A 160 -4.31 6.82 16.50
CA GLU A 160 -5.13 6.25 17.60
C GLU A 160 -5.48 4.79 17.34
N LEU A 161 -5.83 4.46 16.09
CA LEU A 161 -6.13 3.09 15.67
C LEU A 161 -4.90 2.22 15.54
N LEU A 162 -3.66 2.73 15.60
CA LEU A 162 -2.45 1.89 15.66
C LEU A 162 -2.02 1.66 17.12
N TRP A 163 -2.26 2.65 17.99
CA TRP A 163 -1.87 2.61 19.40
C TRP A 163 -2.82 1.77 20.26
N ASN A 164 -4.13 1.78 19.96
CA ASN A 164 -5.16 1.02 20.71
C ASN A 164 -5.26 -0.47 20.33
N LEU A 165 -4.30 -1.00 19.56
CA LEU A 165 -4.34 -2.35 18.97
C LEU A 165 -3.64 -3.42 19.78
N SER A 166 -2.96 -3.04 20.86
CA SER A 166 -2.44 -4.03 21.80
C SER A 166 -3.59 -4.59 22.65
N GLY A 167 -3.60 -5.91 22.81
CA GLY A 167 -4.41 -6.57 23.84
C GLY A 167 -5.42 -7.63 23.39
N SER A 168 -5.81 -7.73 22.11
CA SER A 168 -6.63 -8.87 21.65
C SER A 168 -6.53 -9.20 20.15
N ASN A 169 -6.71 -10.48 19.83
CA ASN A 169 -6.71 -11.01 18.46
C ASN A 169 -7.76 -10.32 17.55
N ILE A 170 -8.94 -10.03 18.10
CA ILE A 170 -10.04 -9.35 17.39
C ILE A 170 -9.65 -7.92 17.04
N LYS A 171 -9.00 -7.20 17.96
CA LYS A 171 -8.49 -5.85 17.67
C LYS A 171 -7.51 -5.90 16.50
N GLY A 172 -6.55 -6.83 16.49
CA GLY A 172 -5.62 -7.02 15.38
C GLY A 172 -6.33 -7.23 14.03
N PHE A 173 -7.37 -8.07 14.00
CA PHE A 173 -8.17 -8.30 12.79
C PHE A 173 -8.90 -7.05 12.31
N LEU A 174 -9.62 -6.35 13.19
CA LEU A 174 -10.32 -5.11 12.83
C LEU A 174 -9.35 -4.02 12.36
N SER A 175 -8.17 -3.96 12.97
CA SER A 175 -7.10 -3.06 12.55
C SER A 175 -6.66 -3.31 11.13
N GLY A 176 -6.50 -4.58 10.76
CA GLY A 176 -6.14 -4.95 9.40
C GLY A 176 -7.16 -4.46 8.39
N ILE A 177 -8.46 -4.60 8.69
CA ILE A 177 -9.53 -4.09 7.83
C ILE A 177 -9.42 -2.57 7.68
N ILE A 178 -9.40 -1.86 8.80
CA ILE A 178 -9.47 -0.40 8.83
C ILE A 178 -8.23 0.24 8.20
N LEU A 179 -7.04 -0.22 8.57
CA LEU A 179 -5.78 0.31 8.06
C LEU A 179 -5.61 0.03 6.58
N THR A 180 -6.02 -1.15 6.09
CA THR A 180 -5.99 -1.45 4.65
C THR A 180 -6.99 -0.61 3.87
N LEU A 181 -8.17 -0.32 4.41
CA LEU A 181 -9.13 0.61 3.80
C LEU A 181 -8.58 2.03 3.73
N MET A 182 -7.91 2.49 4.79
CA MET A 182 -7.33 3.85 4.86
C MET A 182 -6.11 4.00 3.95
N MET A 183 -5.26 2.97 3.87
CA MET A 183 -4.08 2.95 3.01
C MET A 183 -4.41 2.59 1.55
N GLN A 184 -5.55 1.94 1.31
CA GLN A 184 -5.96 1.31 0.06
C GLN A 184 -4.94 0.32 -0.53
N SER A 185 -4.00 -0.18 0.27
CA SER A 185 -2.92 -1.05 -0.19
C SER A 185 -2.56 -2.07 0.89
N SER A 186 -2.97 -3.32 0.67
CA SER A 186 -2.55 -4.44 1.52
C SER A 186 -1.05 -4.72 1.43
N THR A 187 -0.43 -4.45 0.28
CA THR A 187 1.04 -4.60 0.11
C THR A 187 1.82 -3.65 1.02
N LEU A 188 1.47 -2.36 1.03
CA LEU A 188 2.11 -1.38 1.92
C LEU A 188 1.82 -1.68 3.39
N PHE A 189 0.58 -2.07 3.69
CA PHE A 189 0.18 -2.51 5.03
C PHE A 189 1.01 -3.73 5.49
N SER A 190 1.20 -4.74 4.63
CA SER A 190 1.99 -5.92 4.98
C SER A 190 3.44 -5.58 5.29
N ILE A 191 4.08 -4.70 4.50
CA ILE A 191 5.45 -4.23 4.76
C ILE A 191 5.52 -3.52 6.12
N MET A 192 4.54 -2.67 6.43
CA MET A 192 4.44 -1.97 7.71
C MET A 192 4.33 -2.94 8.89
N VAL A 193 3.41 -3.89 8.83
CA VAL A 193 3.22 -4.89 9.90
C VAL A 193 4.47 -5.74 10.08
N MET A 194 5.15 -6.12 9.00
CA MET A 194 6.42 -6.84 9.07
C MET A 194 7.52 -6.01 9.75
N SER A 195 7.62 -4.71 9.43
CA SER A 195 8.54 -3.78 10.11
C SER A 195 8.23 -3.71 11.59
N PHE A 196 6.96 -3.55 11.96
CA PHE A 196 6.53 -3.47 13.35
C PHE A 196 6.84 -4.76 14.13
N VAL A 197 6.70 -5.92 13.51
CA VAL A 197 7.06 -7.19 14.15
C VAL A 197 8.58 -7.35 14.28
N SER A 198 9.35 -6.86 13.31
CA SER A 198 10.82 -6.81 13.39
C SER A 198 11.28 -5.97 14.59
N ASP A 199 10.65 -4.81 14.78
CA ASP A 199 10.97 -3.83 15.82
C ASP A 199 10.36 -4.18 17.20
N GLY A 200 9.67 -5.32 17.31
CA GLY A 200 8.97 -5.73 18.54
C GLY A 200 7.77 -4.86 18.90
N LEU A 201 7.28 -4.03 17.99
CA LEU A 201 6.05 -3.23 18.13
C LEU A 201 4.81 -4.10 18.22
N ILE A 202 4.76 -5.18 17.45
CA ILE A 202 3.58 -6.06 17.33
C ILE A 202 4.02 -7.51 17.50
N SER A 203 3.23 -8.29 18.24
CA SER A 203 3.47 -9.72 18.39
C SER A 203 3.15 -10.45 17.08
N ILE A 204 3.84 -11.56 16.82
CA ILE A 204 3.57 -12.39 15.64
C ILE A 204 2.08 -12.81 15.55
N PRO A 205 1.42 -13.24 16.65
CA PRO A 205 -0.02 -13.50 16.62
C PRO A 205 -0.83 -12.27 16.20
N GLY A 206 -0.57 -11.10 16.78
CA GLY A 206 -1.26 -9.86 16.42
C GLY A 206 -1.13 -9.52 14.93
N ALA A 207 0.07 -9.68 14.38
CA ALA A 207 0.35 -9.46 12.97
C ALA A 207 -0.38 -10.43 12.03
N ILE A 208 -0.60 -11.68 12.45
CA ILE A 208 -1.35 -12.66 11.68
C ILE A 208 -2.83 -12.28 11.60
N TYR A 209 -3.44 -11.89 12.74
CA TYR A 209 -4.81 -11.36 12.72
C TYR A 209 -4.92 -10.10 11.87
N MET A 210 -3.91 -9.23 11.90
CA MET A 210 -3.83 -8.07 11.02
C MET A 210 -3.76 -8.44 9.52
N PHE A 211 -3.01 -9.46 9.13
CA PHE A 211 -3.00 -9.95 7.75
C PHE A 211 -4.33 -10.52 7.30
N ALA A 212 -5.00 -11.29 8.17
CA ALA A 212 -6.36 -11.78 7.93
C ALA A 212 -7.33 -10.62 7.70
N GLY A 213 -7.33 -9.64 8.61
CA GLY A 213 -8.15 -8.43 8.48
C GLY A 213 -7.85 -7.64 7.21
N SER A 214 -6.59 -7.47 6.86
CA SER A 214 -6.18 -6.75 5.65
C SER A 214 -6.71 -7.41 4.38
N ALA A 215 -6.79 -8.74 4.33
CA ALA A 215 -7.34 -9.44 3.17
C ALA A 215 -8.83 -9.13 2.96
N ILE A 216 -9.59 -9.04 4.05
CA ILE A 216 -10.98 -8.58 4.03
C ILE A 216 -11.06 -7.11 3.61
N GLY A 217 -10.21 -6.25 4.15
CA GLY A 217 -10.12 -4.83 3.76
C GLY A 217 -9.93 -4.63 2.26
N THR A 218 -9.02 -5.37 1.63
CA THR A 218 -8.82 -5.33 0.16
C THR A 218 -10.07 -5.80 -0.59
N SER A 219 -10.78 -6.80 -0.07
CA SER A 219 -12.02 -7.28 -0.69
C SER A 219 -13.12 -6.22 -0.66
N ILE A 220 -13.22 -5.44 0.41
CA ILE A 220 -14.19 -4.32 0.48
C ILE A 220 -13.87 -3.28 -0.59
N ILE A 221 -12.60 -2.95 -0.83
CA ILE A 221 -12.20 -2.03 -1.92
C ILE A 221 -12.64 -2.58 -3.28
N VAL A 222 -12.35 -3.86 -3.55
CA VAL A 222 -12.75 -4.52 -4.80
C VAL A 222 -14.28 -4.55 -4.96
N GLN A 223 -15.02 -4.77 -3.88
CA GLN A 223 -16.49 -4.74 -3.90
C GLN A 223 -17.01 -3.36 -4.27
N ILE A 224 -16.46 -2.28 -3.69
CA ILE A 224 -16.82 -0.90 -4.06
C ILE A 224 -16.58 -0.64 -5.56
N ILE A 225 -15.45 -1.12 -6.09
CA ILE A 225 -15.07 -0.97 -7.50
C ILE A 225 -15.98 -1.81 -8.42
N SER A 226 -16.50 -2.93 -7.95
CA SER A 226 -17.33 -3.84 -8.76
C SER A 226 -18.76 -3.35 -8.99
N PHE A 227 -19.20 -2.31 -8.28
CA PHE A 227 -20.50 -1.71 -8.55
C PHE A 227 -20.50 -1.06 -9.93
N ASN A 228 -21.48 -1.40 -10.76
CA ASN A 228 -21.65 -0.82 -12.10
C ASN A 228 -22.21 0.61 -12.00
N ILE A 229 -21.37 1.54 -11.57
CA ILE A 229 -21.65 2.98 -11.45
C ILE A 229 -21.04 3.72 -12.65
N SER A 230 -20.64 2.99 -13.71
CA SER A 230 -19.96 3.49 -14.90
C SER A 230 -20.65 4.71 -15.53
N PHE A 231 -21.99 4.75 -15.47
CA PHE A 231 -22.80 5.89 -15.92
C PHE A 231 -22.44 7.22 -15.24
N PHE A 232 -22.11 7.20 -13.94
CA PHE A 232 -21.79 8.41 -13.18
C PHE A 232 -20.29 8.77 -13.23
N SER A 233 -19.46 7.98 -13.93
CA SER A 233 -18.01 8.20 -13.96
C SER A 233 -17.63 9.62 -14.38
N PHE A 234 -18.23 10.14 -15.46
CA PHE A 234 -18.01 11.51 -15.92
C PHE A 234 -18.43 12.57 -14.90
N LEU A 235 -19.61 12.40 -14.28
CA LEU A 235 -20.10 13.32 -13.25
C LEU A 235 -19.17 13.36 -12.03
N MET A 236 -18.68 12.19 -11.61
CA MET A 236 -17.73 12.08 -10.51
C MET A 236 -16.38 12.74 -10.84
N ILE A 237 -15.87 12.57 -12.06
CA ILE A 237 -14.62 13.24 -12.50
C ILE A 237 -14.81 14.76 -12.48
N ILE A 238 -15.88 15.28 -13.09
CA ILE A 238 -16.16 16.72 -13.17
C ILE A 238 -16.33 17.32 -11.77
N LEU A 239 -17.19 16.70 -10.94
CA LEU A 239 -17.46 17.18 -9.59
C LEU A 239 -16.21 17.12 -8.71
N GLY A 240 -15.48 16.01 -8.77
CA GLY A 240 -14.27 15.82 -7.99
C GLY A 240 -13.16 16.79 -8.38
N PHE A 241 -13.01 17.09 -9.68
CA PHE A 241 -12.10 18.12 -10.19
C PHE A 241 -12.50 19.51 -9.67
N TYR A 242 -13.79 19.87 -9.77
CA TYR A 242 -14.29 21.16 -9.24
C TYR A 242 -14.05 21.32 -7.73
N LEU A 243 -14.23 20.26 -6.95
CA LEU A 243 -14.01 20.25 -5.50
C LEU A 243 -12.52 20.28 -5.12
N ASN A 244 -11.63 19.79 -5.97
CA ASN A 244 -10.18 19.71 -5.72
C ASN A 244 -9.54 21.09 -5.50
N ASP A 245 -10.11 22.14 -6.11
CA ASP A 245 -9.61 23.52 -6.03
C ASP A 245 -10.33 24.37 -4.97
N LYS A 246 -11.15 23.75 -4.11
CA LYS A 246 -11.84 24.43 -3.01
C LYS A 246 -11.03 24.36 -1.72
N SER A 247 -11.71 24.45 -0.57
CA SER A 247 -11.08 24.37 0.75
C SER A 247 -10.33 23.04 0.95
N ARG A 248 -9.34 23.02 1.85
CA ARG A 248 -8.48 21.84 2.10
C ARG A 248 -9.28 20.56 2.39
N LYS A 249 -10.41 20.66 3.11
CA LYS A 249 -11.32 19.52 3.37
C LYS A 249 -12.02 19.06 2.08
N LEU A 250 -12.63 19.98 1.34
CA LEU A 250 -13.31 19.69 0.09
C LEU A 250 -12.36 19.15 -0.98
N LYS A 251 -11.11 19.61 -1.00
CA LYS A 251 -10.05 19.12 -1.87
C LYS A 251 -9.86 17.61 -1.73
N TYR A 252 -9.75 17.11 -0.50
CA TYR A 252 -9.55 15.68 -0.28
C TYR A 252 -10.79 14.86 -0.62
N VAL A 253 -11.99 15.39 -0.36
CA VAL A 253 -13.25 14.77 -0.81
C VAL A 253 -13.31 14.73 -2.34
N GLY A 254 -12.93 15.83 -3.00
CA GLY A 254 -12.83 15.93 -4.46
C GLY A 254 -11.87 14.90 -5.06
N LEU A 255 -10.70 14.69 -4.45
CA LEU A 255 -9.77 13.63 -4.86
C LEU A 255 -10.36 12.23 -4.73
N VAL A 256 -11.16 11.95 -3.70
CA VAL A 256 -11.85 10.66 -3.55
C VAL A 256 -12.88 10.46 -4.67
N ILE A 257 -13.75 11.44 -4.87
CA ILE A 257 -14.83 11.38 -5.88
C ILE A 257 -14.21 11.27 -7.28
N MET A 258 -13.25 12.14 -7.63
CA MET A 258 -12.55 12.11 -8.91
C MET A 258 -11.81 10.78 -9.12
N GLY A 259 -11.17 10.26 -8.06
CA GLY A 259 -10.45 8.99 -8.11
C GLY A 259 -11.35 7.81 -8.46
N PHE A 260 -12.52 7.70 -7.82
CA PHE A 260 -13.53 6.69 -8.17
C PHE A 260 -14.10 6.91 -9.58
N GLY A 261 -14.31 8.16 -9.99
CA GLY A 261 -14.72 8.48 -11.36
C GLY A 261 -13.75 7.94 -12.42
N PHE A 262 -12.43 8.18 -12.24
CA PHE A 262 -11.40 7.61 -13.11
C PHE A 262 -11.36 6.08 -13.10
N ILE A 263 -11.54 5.45 -11.94
CA ILE A 263 -11.60 3.98 -11.82
C ILE A 263 -12.73 3.41 -12.67
N PHE A 264 -13.95 3.94 -12.51
CA PHE A 264 -15.12 3.45 -13.26
C PHE A 264 -14.99 3.73 -14.76
N PHE A 265 -14.53 4.92 -15.14
CA PHE A 265 -14.27 5.26 -16.54
C PHE A 265 -13.23 4.30 -17.16
N ALA A 266 -12.15 4.01 -16.44
CA ALA A 266 -11.10 3.13 -16.92
C ALA A 266 -11.58 1.70 -17.16
N ILE A 267 -12.45 1.15 -16.29
CA ILE A 267 -13.05 -0.18 -16.49
C ILE A 267 -13.86 -0.20 -17.79
N GLN A 268 -14.72 0.80 -17.99
CA GLN A 268 -15.55 0.90 -19.20
C GLN A 268 -14.68 1.08 -20.45
N TYR A 269 -13.66 1.92 -20.38
CA TYR A 269 -12.73 2.17 -21.48
C TYR A 269 -11.97 0.89 -21.88
N MET A 270 -11.45 0.14 -20.89
CA MET A 270 -10.80 -1.15 -21.14
C MET A 270 -11.77 -2.16 -21.77
N ALA A 271 -13.00 -2.27 -21.27
CA ALA A 271 -14.01 -3.16 -21.86
C ALA A 271 -14.27 -2.82 -23.34
N SER A 272 -14.53 -1.55 -23.66
CA SER A 272 -14.76 -1.09 -25.05
C SER A 272 -13.55 -1.28 -25.98
N THR A 273 -12.35 -1.34 -25.41
CA THR A 273 -11.11 -1.51 -26.18
C THR A 273 -10.95 -2.96 -26.67
N ILE A 274 -11.53 -3.92 -25.96
CA ILE A 274 -11.35 -5.35 -26.25
C ILE A 274 -12.36 -5.87 -27.29
N ASP A 275 -13.54 -5.25 -27.37
CA ASP A 275 -14.62 -5.64 -28.30
C ASP A 275 -14.16 -5.88 -29.76
N PRO A 276 -13.30 -5.04 -30.38
CA PRO A 276 -12.85 -5.24 -31.76
C PRO A 276 -11.95 -6.47 -31.95
N ILE A 277 -11.21 -6.88 -30.91
CA ILE A 277 -10.22 -7.97 -31.00
C ILE A 277 -10.82 -9.33 -30.63
N LYS A 278 -11.94 -9.35 -29.90
CA LYS A 278 -12.57 -10.58 -29.40
C LYS A 278 -12.80 -11.64 -30.49
N ASN A 279 -13.07 -11.21 -31.72
CA ASN A 279 -13.37 -12.09 -32.85
C ASN A 279 -12.13 -12.47 -33.69
N SER A 280 -10.93 -12.00 -33.34
CA SER A 280 -9.72 -12.32 -34.09
C SER A 280 -9.18 -13.69 -33.70
N GLN A 281 -8.68 -14.45 -34.69
CA GLN A 281 -8.17 -15.81 -34.44
C GLN A 281 -6.95 -15.84 -33.52
N VAL A 282 -6.09 -14.83 -33.60
CA VAL A 282 -4.93 -14.69 -32.69
C VAL A 282 -5.40 -14.61 -31.25
N PHE A 283 -6.45 -13.84 -31.00
CA PHE A 283 -7.01 -13.67 -29.68
C PHE A 283 -7.75 -14.93 -29.21
N ILE A 284 -8.54 -15.57 -30.06
CA ILE A 284 -9.20 -16.85 -29.76
C ILE A 284 -8.18 -17.95 -29.40
N ASN A 285 -7.10 -18.06 -30.17
CA ASN A 285 -6.01 -19.01 -29.89
C ASN A 285 -5.32 -18.69 -28.56
N PHE A 286 -5.09 -17.42 -28.26
CA PHE A 286 -4.54 -16.97 -26.99
C PHE A 286 -5.46 -17.35 -25.81
N LEU A 287 -6.78 -17.16 -25.94
CA LEU A 287 -7.74 -17.57 -24.92
C LEU A 287 -7.79 -19.08 -24.73
N SER A 288 -7.80 -19.84 -25.81
CA SER A 288 -7.74 -21.30 -25.77
C SER A 288 -6.50 -21.80 -25.03
N LEU A 289 -5.35 -21.16 -25.23
CA LEU A 289 -4.10 -21.44 -24.50
C LEU A 289 -4.24 -21.18 -22.99
N LEU A 290 -4.86 -20.07 -22.61
CA LEU A 290 -5.08 -19.70 -21.20
C LEU A 290 -6.10 -20.61 -20.50
N GLU A 291 -7.15 -21.02 -21.20
CA GLU A 291 -8.16 -21.95 -20.67
C GLU A 291 -7.63 -23.37 -20.51
N THR A 292 -6.77 -23.81 -21.44
CA THR A 292 -6.21 -25.17 -21.42
C THR A 292 -5.08 -25.31 -20.39
N ASN A 293 -4.34 -24.22 -20.10
CA ASN A 293 -3.16 -24.25 -19.22
C ASN A 293 -3.30 -23.31 -18.01
N LEU A 294 -4.15 -23.71 -17.07
CA LEU A 294 -4.47 -22.91 -15.87
C LEU A 294 -3.25 -22.62 -14.98
N TRP A 295 -2.23 -23.47 -14.96
CA TRP A 295 -0.98 -23.21 -14.22
C TRP A 295 -0.16 -22.06 -14.80
N ILE A 296 -0.10 -21.96 -16.13
CA ILE A 296 0.57 -20.84 -16.81
C ILE A 296 -0.20 -19.55 -16.54
N LEU A 297 -1.53 -19.60 -16.64
CA LEU A 297 -2.41 -18.48 -16.30
C LEU A 297 -2.15 -17.99 -14.87
N PHE A 298 -2.03 -18.91 -13.91
CA PHE A 298 -1.75 -18.58 -12.51
C PHE A 298 -0.42 -17.83 -12.35
N ILE A 299 0.66 -18.33 -12.95
CA ILE A 299 1.99 -17.69 -12.85
C ILE A 299 1.97 -16.30 -13.50
N VAL A 300 1.41 -16.19 -14.70
CA VAL A 300 1.34 -14.92 -15.45
C VAL A 300 0.56 -13.87 -14.65
N PHE A 301 -0.60 -14.21 -14.09
CA PHE A 301 -1.40 -13.27 -13.32
C PHE A 301 -0.81 -12.93 -11.95
N ALA A 302 -0.09 -13.86 -11.32
CA ALA A 302 0.64 -13.60 -10.09
C ALA A 302 1.78 -12.60 -10.35
N LEU A 303 2.54 -12.79 -11.44
CA LEU A 303 3.59 -11.86 -11.89
C LEU A 303 3.01 -10.51 -12.29
N LEU A 304 1.92 -10.47 -13.06
CA LEU A 304 1.24 -9.23 -13.42
C LEU A 304 0.87 -8.44 -12.16
N THR A 305 0.28 -9.11 -11.18
CA THR A 305 -0.11 -8.47 -9.92
C THR A 305 1.09 -8.00 -9.11
N PHE A 306 2.17 -8.77 -9.10
CA PHE A 306 3.42 -8.36 -8.47
C PHE A 306 4.01 -7.10 -9.11
N LEU A 307 4.00 -7.01 -10.44
CA LEU A 307 4.52 -5.84 -11.18
C LEU A 307 3.65 -4.60 -10.99
N VAL A 308 2.33 -4.78 -10.93
CA VAL A 308 1.35 -3.70 -10.69
C VAL A 308 1.25 -3.34 -9.20
N HIS A 309 1.74 -4.21 -8.31
CA HIS A 309 1.70 -4.07 -6.85
C HIS A 309 0.29 -3.95 -6.25
N SER A 310 -0.76 -4.35 -6.96
CA SER A 310 -2.15 -4.21 -6.51
C SER A 310 -3.03 -5.33 -7.05
N SER A 311 -3.59 -6.15 -6.16
CA SER A 311 -4.60 -7.15 -6.54
C SER A 311 -5.87 -6.49 -7.02
N ALA A 312 -6.28 -5.34 -6.46
CA ALA A 312 -7.51 -4.64 -6.89
C ALA A 312 -7.46 -4.27 -8.38
N VAL A 313 -6.29 -3.88 -8.89
CA VAL A 313 -6.09 -3.62 -10.32
C VAL A 313 -6.23 -4.90 -11.14
N THR A 314 -5.56 -5.98 -10.71
CA THR A 314 -5.65 -7.27 -11.42
C THR A 314 -7.07 -7.84 -11.42
N ILE A 315 -7.80 -7.70 -10.32
CA ILE A 315 -9.19 -8.14 -10.21
C ILE A 315 -10.09 -7.29 -11.10
N ALA A 316 -9.91 -5.96 -11.14
CA ALA A 316 -10.66 -5.11 -12.06
C ALA A 316 -10.39 -5.47 -13.53
N PHE A 317 -9.14 -5.80 -13.88
CA PHE A 317 -8.81 -6.33 -15.19
C PHE A 317 -9.52 -7.67 -15.47
N ALA A 318 -9.58 -8.58 -14.49
CA ALA A 318 -10.33 -9.82 -14.60
C ALA A 318 -11.84 -9.61 -14.79
N ILE A 319 -12.42 -8.64 -14.06
CA ILE A 319 -13.82 -8.21 -14.23
C ILE A 319 -14.07 -7.76 -15.66
N SER A 320 -13.20 -6.89 -16.21
CA SER A 320 -13.31 -6.41 -17.59
C SER A 320 -13.30 -7.56 -18.59
N LEU A 321 -12.36 -8.50 -18.46
CA LEU A 321 -12.26 -9.67 -19.34
C LEU A 321 -13.50 -10.57 -19.24
N PHE A 322 -14.02 -10.78 -18.04
CA PHE A 322 -15.25 -11.54 -17.86
C PHE A 322 -16.46 -10.86 -18.49
N THR A 323 -16.63 -9.55 -18.30
CA THR A 323 -17.76 -8.81 -18.88
C THR A 323 -17.76 -8.83 -20.41
N THR A 324 -16.58 -8.91 -21.02
CA THR A 324 -16.43 -9.08 -22.47
C THR A 324 -16.63 -10.53 -22.93
N GLY A 325 -16.90 -11.48 -22.03
CA GLY A 325 -17.09 -12.90 -22.33
C GLY A 325 -15.81 -13.64 -22.71
N ILE A 326 -14.66 -13.15 -22.24
CA ILE A 326 -13.32 -13.67 -22.57
C ILE A 326 -12.81 -14.64 -21.51
N VAL A 327 -13.21 -14.42 -20.27
CA VAL A 327 -12.84 -15.23 -19.11
C VAL A 327 -14.09 -15.98 -18.66
N GLY A 328 -14.00 -17.30 -18.57
CA GLY A 328 -15.00 -18.16 -17.93
C GLY A 328 -14.80 -18.31 -16.42
N PHE A 329 -15.57 -19.20 -15.80
CA PHE A 329 -15.52 -19.44 -14.35
C PHE A 329 -14.14 -19.93 -13.87
N LYS A 330 -13.61 -20.99 -14.48
CA LYS A 330 -12.33 -21.60 -14.06
C LYS A 330 -11.16 -20.64 -14.16
N THR A 331 -11.08 -19.89 -15.26
CA THR A 331 -10.03 -18.89 -15.48
C THR A 331 -10.16 -17.74 -14.47
N ALA A 332 -11.38 -17.27 -14.17
CA ALA A 332 -11.60 -16.26 -13.14
C ALA A 332 -11.12 -16.72 -11.76
N VAL A 333 -11.47 -17.93 -11.31
CA VAL A 333 -11.02 -18.50 -10.02
C VAL A 333 -9.50 -18.53 -9.93
N VAL A 334 -8.82 -18.94 -11.00
CA VAL A 334 -7.36 -19.00 -11.08
C VAL A 334 -6.75 -17.60 -11.04
N MET A 335 -7.31 -16.64 -11.79
CA MET A 335 -6.85 -15.26 -11.80
C MET A 335 -7.00 -14.59 -10.43
N VAL A 336 -8.13 -14.81 -9.73
CA VAL A 336 -8.34 -14.32 -8.37
C VAL A 336 -7.28 -14.87 -7.40
N SER A 337 -7.02 -16.18 -7.47
CA SER A 337 -6.04 -16.85 -6.62
C SER A 337 -4.61 -16.35 -6.91
N ALA A 338 -4.28 -16.16 -8.19
CA ALA A 338 -3.02 -15.62 -8.65
C ALA A 338 -2.80 -14.17 -8.19
N ALA A 339 -3.83 -13.33 -8.28
CA ALA A 339 -3.76 -11.93 -7.85
C ALA A 339 -3.45 -11.81 -6.34
N ASN A 340 -4.08 -12.65 -5.53
CA ASN A 340 -3.81 -12.68 -4.11
C ASN A 340 -2.40 -13.18 -3.77
N LEU A 341 -1.86 -14.15 -4.50
CA LEU A 341 -0.46 -14.54 -4.33
C LEU A 341 0.50 -13.42 -4.76
N GLY A 342 0.25 -12.80 -5.91
CA GLY A 342 1.14 -11.78 -6.48
C GLY A 342 1.37 -10.58 -5.56
N THR A 343 0.34 -10.12 -4.83
CA THR A 343 0.49 -9.02 -3.85
C THR A 343 1.40 -9.35 -2.66
N SER A 344 1.65 -10.63 -2.39
CA SER A 344 2.54 -11.08 -1.31
C SER A 344 4.02 -11.17 -1.73
N LEU A 345 4.30 -11.13 -3.03
CA LEU A 345 5.68 -11.17 -3.53
C LEU A 345 6.43 -9.85 -3.25
N THR A 346 5.77 -8.69 -3.25
CA THR A 346 6.44 -7.42 -2.92
C THR A 346 6.87 -7.34 -1.45
N PRO A 347 6.00 -7.61 -0.46
CA PRO A 347 6.41 -7.72 0.93
C PRO A 347 7.47 -8.80 1.16
N PHE A 348 7.45 -9.89 0.38
CA PHE A 348 8.49 -10.91 0.44
C PHE A 348 9.88 -10.39 0.16
N PHE A 349 10.07 -9.74 -0.99
CA PHE A 349 11.37 -9.17 -1.32
C PHE A 349 11.79 -8.05 -0.35
N ALA A 350 10.83 -7.30 0.20
CA ALA A 350 11.11 -6.33 1.26
C ALA A 350 11.57 -7.02 2.55
N ALA A 351 10.93 -8.13 2.93
CA ALA A 351 11.23 -8.87 4.15
C ALA A 351 12.57 -9.61 4.09
N LEU A 352 13.05 -10.01 2.90
CA LEU A 352 14.39 -10.63 2.75
C LEU A 352 15.52 -9.74 3.29
N LYS A 353 15.33 -8.41 3.26
CA LYS A 353 16.28 -7.42 3.78
C LYS A 353 16.04 -7.03 5.25
N SER A 354 15.08 -7.66 5.92
CA SER A 354 14.62 -7.33 7.28
C SER A 354 14.96 -8.43 8.31
N GLY A 355 14.48 -8.30 9.55
CA GLY A 355 14.79 -9.20 10.67
C GLY A 355 14.27 -10.61 10.54
N ASN A 356 14.87 -11.51 11.31
CA ASN A 356 14.46 -12.92 11.35
C ASN A 356 12.97 -13.07 11.69
N LYS A 357 12.43 -12.21 12.57
CA LYS A 357 10.99 -12.16 12.88
C LYS A 357 10.13 -11.74 11.68
N ALA A 358 10.58 -10.75 10.90
CA ALA A 358 9.87 -10.29 9.71
C ALA A 358 9.95 -11.29 8.55
N LYS A 359 11.11 -11.94 8.35
CA LYS A 359 11.28 -13.06 7.40
C LYS A 359 10.35 -14.23 7.75
N TYR A 360 10.30 -14.59 9.03
CA TYR A 360 9.42 -15.65 9.52
C TYR A 360 7.95 -15.31 9.24
N LEU A 361 7.48 -14.14 9.66
CA LEU A 361 6.10 -13.70 9.40
C LEU A 361 5.76 -13.64 7.90
N ASN A 362 6.72 -13.24 7.07
CA ASN A 362 6.57 -13.22 5.63
C ASN A 362 6.40 -14.63 5.03
N ASN A 363 7.17 -15.61 5.51
CA ASN A 363 7.01 -17.00 5.10
C ASN A 363 5.61 -17.53 5.46
N ILE A 364 5.08 -17.16 6.63
CA ILE A 364 3.71 -17.51 7.04
C ILE A 364 2.68 -16.94 6.06
N ASN A 365 2.83 -15.66 5.69
CA ASN A 365 1.91 -14.99 4.78
C ASN A 365 1.89 -15.66 3.39
N ILE A 366 3.06 -15.94 2.80
CA ILE A 366 3.14 -16.59 1.49
C ILE A 366 2.64 -18.02 1.55
N LEU A 367 3.08 -18.81 2.52
CA LEU A 367 2.66 -20.20 2.66
C LEU A 367 1.13 -20.29 2.79
N SER A 368 0.55 -19.42 3.62
CA SER A 368 -0.90 -19.36 3.79
C SER A 368 -1.62 -18.98 2.50
N ARG A 369 -1.07 -18.07 1.68
CA ARG A 369 -1.65 -17.72 0.37
C ARG A 369 -1.52 -18.84 -0.65
N VAL A 370 -0.39 -19.54 -0.69
CA VAL A 370 -0.19 -20.70 -1.57
C VAL A 370 -1.19 -21.81 -1.21
N LEU A 371 -1.28 -22.15 0.08
CA LEU A 371 -2.24 -23.15 0.57
C LEU A 371 -3.68 -22.73 0.28
N THR A 372 -4.02 -21.47 0.55
CA THR A 372 -5.35 -20.93 0.23
C THR A 372 -5.63 -21.04 -1.26
N SER A 373 -4.70 -20.67 -2.15
CA SER A 373 -4.89 -20.77 -3.60
C SER A 373 -5.13 -22.21 -4.06
N ILE A 374 -4.37 -23.17 -3.55
CA ILE A 374 -4.56 -24.59 -3.89
C ILE A 374 -5.95 -25.06 -3.45
N VAL A 375 -6.29 -24.85 -2.17
CA VAL A 375 -7.57 -25.28 -1.60
C VAL A 375 -8.74 -24.59 -2.29
N PHE A 376 -8.61 -23.30 -2.61
CA PHE A 376 -9.70 -22.50 -3.18
C PHE A 376 -10.01 -22.95 -4.62
N ILE A 377 -8.96 -23.18 -5.42
CA ILE A 377 -9.11 -23.65 -6.79
C ILE A 377 -9.81 -25.02 -6.81
N ILE A 378 -9.33 -25.97 -5.98
CA ILE A 378 -9.93 -27.31 -5.88
C ILE A 378 -11.39 -27.20 -5.45
N LEU A 379 -11.68 -26.47 -4.38
CA LEU A 379 -13.02 -26.31 -3.83
C LEU A 379 -13.98 -25.68 -4.85
N MET A 380 -13.58 -24.58 -5.51
CA MET A 380 -14.45 -23.88 -6.45
C MET A 380 -14.72 -24.70 -7.73
N PHE A 381 -13.73 -25.47 -8.21
CA PHE A 381 -13.94 -26.35 -9.36
C PHE A 381 -14.87 -27.51 -9.01
N GLU A 382 -14.76 -28.02 -7.78
CA GLU A 382 -15.66 -29.05 -7.29
C GLU A 382 -17.09 -28.53 -7.12
N ILE A 383 -17.25 -27.31 -6.61
CA ILE A 383 -18.56 -26.64 -6.51
C ILE A 383 -19.17 -26.45 -7.91
N GLU A 384 -18.41 -25.97 -8.89
CA GLU A 384 -18.88 -25.86 -10.29
C GLU A 384 -19.32 -27.24 -10.82
N ARG A 385 -18.50 -28.28 -10.59
CA ARG A 385 -18.79 -29.65 -11.05
C ARG A 385 -20.06 -30.23 -10.44
N LEU A 386 -20.29 -30.06 -9.14
CA LEU A 386 -21.40 -30.68 -8.41
C LEU A 386 -22.70 -29.90 -8.52
N THR A 387 -22.63 -28.57 -8.59
CA THR A 387 -23.82 -27.69 -8.49
C THR A 387 -24.12 -26.94 -9.78
N GLY A 388 -23.20 -26.95 -10.76
CA GLY A 388 -23.30 -26.10 -11.94
C GLY A 388 -23.11 -24.60 -11.63
N TYR A 389 -22.51 -24.27 -10.48
CA TYR A 389 -22.27 -22.88 -10.10
C TYR A 389 -21.41 -22.16 -11.14
N GLY A 390 -21.95 -21.10 -11.73
CA GLY A 390 -21.27 -20.27 -12.72
C GLY A 390 -21.36 -18.78 -12.38
N LEU A 391 -20.52 -17.99 -13.04
CA LEU A 391 -20.54 -16.53 -12.93
C LEU A 391 -21.64 -15.96 -13.84
N LYS A 392 -22.44 -15.02 -13.33
CA LYS A 392 -23.52 -14.34 -14.05
C LYS A 392 -23.14 -12.93 -14.48
N ASN A 393 -22.35 -12.24 -13.66
CA ASN A 393 -21.93 -10.87 -13.95
C ASN A 393 -20.52 -10.59 -13.40
N GLY A 394 -19.93 -9.45 -13.79
CA GLY A 394 -18.59 -9.06 -13.34
C GLY A 394 -18.45 -8.96 -11.81
N ARG A 395 -19.53 -8.69 -11.08
CA ARG A 395 -19.52 -8.64 -9.61
C ARG A 395 -19.25 -10.02 -8.99
N ASP A 396 -19.57 -11.11 -9.68
CA ASP A 396 -19.26 -12.45 -9.19
C ASP A 396 -17.75 -12.71 -9.08
N ILE A 397 -16.91 -12.02 -9.86
CA ILE A 397 -15.45 -12.06 -9.68
C ILE A 397 -15.02 -11.33 -8.40
N ALA A 398 -15.66 -10.21 -8.07
CA ALA A 398 -15.43 -9.54 -6.79
C ALA A 398 -15.89 -10.41 -5.60
N ASN A 399 -16.95 -11.21 -5.79
CA ASN A 399 -17.40 -12.20 -4.82
C ASN A 399 -16.39 -13.34 -4.66
N LEU A 400 -15.86 -13.89 -5.76
CA LEU A 400 -14.77 -14.88 -5.70
C LEU A 400 -13.56 -14.34 -4.92
N HIS A 401 -13.19 -13.07 -5.13
CA HIS A 401 -12.11 -12.43 -4.39
C HIS A 401 -12.41 -12.30 -2.89
N LEU A 402 -13.65 -11.98 -2.52
CA LEU A 402 -14.09 -11.97 -1.12
C LEU A 402 -14.03 -13.37 -0.51
N TYR A 403 -14.56 -14.40 -1.19
CA TYR A 403 -14.53 -15.79 -0.73
C TYR A 403 -13.12 -16.30 -0.52
N TYR A 404 -12.22 -16.03 -1.48
CA TYR A 404 -10.80 -16.33 -1.35
C TYR A 404 -10.22 -15.71 -0.08
N ASN A 405 -10.47 -14.42 0.16
CA ASN A 405 -9.86 -13.70 1.29
C ASN A 405 -10.48 -14.05 2.65
N ILE A 406 -11.75 -14.46 2.68
CA ILE A 406 -12.35 -15.11 3.86
C ILE A 406 -11.64 -16.43 4.13
N MET A 407 -11.44 -17.26 3.11
CA MET A 407 -10.75 -18.54 3.26
C MET A 407 -9.29 -18.34 3.68
N PHE A 408 -8.59 -17.37 3.10
CA PHE A 408 -7.23 -16.98 3.53
C PHE A 408 -7.20 -16.57 5.00
N SER A 409 -8.16 -15.76 5.44
CA SER A 409 -8.25 -15.31 6.83
C SER A 409 -8.40 -16.49 7.79
N ILE A 410 -9.22 -17.48 7.41
CA ILE A 410 -9.37 -18.73 8.16
C ILE A 410 -8.02 -19.48 8.15
N VAL A 411 -7.48 -19.79 6.97
CA VAL A 411 -6.23 -20.57 6.82
C VAL A 411 -5.10 -19.96 7.63
N ILE A 412 -4.82 -18.66 7.51
CA ILE A 412 -3.69 -18.02 8.19
C ILE A 412 -3.85 -17.98 9.72
N ILE A 413 -5.09 -17.88 10.23
CA ILE A 413 -5.38 -17.93 11.67
C ILE A 413 -5.23 -19.37 12.20
N PHE A 414 -5.64 -20.38 11.43
CA PHE A 414 -5.53 -21.78 11.85
C PHE A 414 -4.13 -22.38 11.65
N ILE A 415 -3.26 -21.73 10.88
CA ILE A 415 -1.87 -22.16 10.70
C ILE A 415 -0.96 -21.78 11.89
N LEU A 416 -1.38 -20.80 12.72
CA LEU A 416 -0.67 -20.31 13.92
C LEU A 416 -0.26 -21.40 14.92
N PRO A 417 -1.18 -22.29 15.38
CA PRO A 417 -0.84 -23.37 16.31
C PRO A 417 0.13 -24.37 15.69
N LEU A 418 -0.03 -24.62 14.39
CA LEU A 418 0.75 -25.59 13.64
C LEU A 418 2.21 -25.15 13.51
N ILE A 419 2.46 -23.85 13.25
CA ILE A 419 3.82 -23.33 13.18
C ILE A 419 4.48 -23.29 14.56
N ASN A 420 3.77 -22.93 15.63
CA ASN A 420 4.31 -23.01 17.00
C ASN A 420 4.61 -24.46 17.44
N TYR A 421 3.85 -25.43 16.93
CA TYR A 421 4.10 -26.85 17.15
C TYR A 421 5.35 -27.32 16.39
N PHE A 422 5.51 -26.93 15.13
CA PHE A 422 6.68 -27.30 14.31
C PHE A 422 7.95 -26.51 14.65
N SER A 423 7.85 -25.30 15.20
CA SER A 423 9.01 -24.52 15.68
C SER A 423 9.68 -25.12 16.91
N LYS A 424 9.04 -26.08 17.60
CA LYS A 424 9.71 -26.90 18.62
C LYS A 424 10.62 -27.98 18.03
N PHE A 425 10.33 -28.43 16.81
CA PHE A 425 11.10 -29.48 16.11
C PHE A 425 12.18 -28.89 15.19
N LEU A 426 11.90 -27.73 14.60
CA LEU A 426 12.86 -26.94 13.85
C LEU A 426 13.64 -26.08 14.83
N LYS A 427 14.89 -26.43 15.13
CA LYS A 427 15.86 -25.59 15.87
C LYS A 427 16.08 -24.26 15.12
N LEU A 428 15.10 -23.36 15.13
CA LEU A 428 15.23 -22.02 14.58
C LEU A 428 16.18 -21.25 15.50
N GLU A 429 17.33 -20.89 14.94
CA GLU A 429 18.44 -20.22 15.62
C GLU A 429 17.96 -19.08 16.52
N LYS A 430 18.56 -19.00 17.72
CA LYS A 430 18.40 -17.89 18.64
C LYS A 430 18.62 -16.57 17.90
N LEU A 431 17.58 -15.75 17.91
CA LEU A 431 17.51 -14.40 17.35
C LEU A 431 18.68 -13.54 17.86
N THR A 432 19.73 -13.38 17.06
CA THR A 432 20.88 -12.52 17.39
C THR A 432 20.75 -11.11 16.80
N LYS A 433 21.51 -10.22 17.45
CA LYS A 433 21.26 -8.81 17.73
C LYS A 433 21.94 -7.87 16.71
N HIS A 434 21.65 -8.00 15.42
CA HIS A 434 22.43 -7.32 14.37
C HIS A 434 21.57 -6.64 13.28
N GLN A 435 20.78 -5.60 13.62
CA GLN A 435 19.91 -4.96 12.61
C GLN A 435 19.62 -3.46 12.72
N GLU A 436 20.45 -2.63 13.34
CA GLU A 436 20.17 -1.19 13.38
C GLU A 436 20.48 -0.44 12.06
N LYS A 437 21.33 -0.98 11.17
CA LYS A 437 21.87 -0.21 10.04
C LYS A 437 21.01 -0.18 8.75
N ILE A 438 20.04 -1.08 8.57
CA ILE A 438 19.31 -1.25 7.28
C ILE A 438 17.94 -0.52 7.27
N ILE A 439 17.53 0.04 8.41
CA ILE A 439 16.15 0.51 8.67
C ILE A 439 15.85 1.90 8.06
N LYS A 440 16.86 2.71 7.72
CA LYS A 440 16.68 4.10 7.26
C LYS A 440 16.01 4.24 5.88
N GLU A 441 16.10 3.26 4.97
CA GLU A 441 15.71 3.49 3.56
C GLU A 441 14.24 3.16 3.20
N ASN A 442 13.55 2.35 4.00
CA ASN A 442 12.17 1.90 3.68
C ASN A 442 11.06 2.63 4.45
N ILE A 443 11.35 3.15 5.66
CA ILE A 443 10.35 3.83 6.51
C ILE A 443 10.05 5.25 6.00
N VAL A 444 11.02 5.89 5.33
CA VAL A 444 10.90 7.27 4.81
C VAL A 444 9.80 7.41 3.75
N GLN A 445 9.42 6.34 3.05
CA GLN A 445 8.42 6.39 1.96
C GLN A 445 6.96 6.57 2.42
N ASN A 446 6.68 6.49 3.73
CA ASN A 446 5.38 6.86 4.29
C ASN A 446 5.58 7.73 5.55
N PRO A 447 5.47 9.06 5.41
CA PRO A 447 5.75 9.99 6.50
C PRO A 447 4.93 9.74 7.77
N THR A 448 3.72 9.18 7.65
CA THR A 448 2.86 8.89 8.81
C THR A 448 3.42 7.74 9.64
N LEU A 449 4.01 6.74 8.99
CA LEU A 449 4.63 5.58 9.65
C LEU A 449 5.99 5.95 10.23
N ALA A 450 6.73 6.79 9.53
CA ALA A 450 7.98 7.34 10.01
C ALA A 450 7.77 8.15 11.30
N LEU A 451 6.78 9.05 11.34
CA LEU A 451 6.44 9.77 12.57
C LEU A 451 5.99 8.85 13.72
N GLY A 452 5.36 7.71 13.42
CA GLY A 452 4.99 6.71 14.44
C GLY A 452 6.21 6.04 15.08
N LYS A 453 7.21 5.68 14.27
CA LYS A 453 8.49 5.15 14.77
C LYS A 453 9.22 6.18 15.64
N ALA A 454 9.38 7.41 15.14
CA ALA A 454 10.08 8.48 15.87
C ALA A 454 9.47 8.69 17.26
N GLN A 455 8.14 8.71 17.35
CA GLN A 455 7.48 8.86 18.65
C GLN A 455 7.76 7.71 19.62
N ARG A 456 7.84 6.46 19.15
CA ARG A 456 8.19 5.34 20.01
C ARG A 456 9.61 5.50 20.56
N ASP A 457 10.55 5.90 19.71
CA ASP A 457 11.93 6.08 20.15
C ASP A 457 12.03 7.26 21.15
N ILE A 458 11.20 8.30 20.99
CA ILE A 458 11.04 9.37 22.01
C ILE A 458 10.50 8.82 23.35
N ILE A 459 9.54 7.88 23.34
CA ILE A 459 9.04 7.27 24.58
C ILE A 459 10.15 6.48 25.30
N LYS A 460 11.00 5.76 24.56
CA LYS A 460 12.17 5.08 25.16
C LYS A 460 13.16 6.09 25.73
N MET A 461 13.38 7.20 25.03
CA MET A 461 14.24 8.30 25.52
C MET A 461 13.69 8.87 26.84
N PHE A 462 12.37 9.07 26.94
CA PHE A 462 11.71 9.36 28.22
C PHE A 462 12.05 8.29 29.26
N GLU A 463 11.79 7.01 29.02
CA GLU A 463 12.06 5.93 29.98
C GLU A 463 13.50 5.96 30.54
N VAL A 464 14.51 6.25 29.70
CA VAL A 464 15.91 6.42 30.12
C VAL A 464 16.06 7.64 31.05
N VAL A 465 15.54 8.80 30.67
CA VAL A 465 15.58 10.03 31.49
C VAL A 465 14.83 9.87 32.81
N GLY A 466 13.68 9.17 32.80
CA GLY A 466 12.94 8.82 34.01
C GLY A 466 13.78 7.99 34.97
N LYS A 467 14.56 7.04 34.44
CA LYS A 467 15.49 6.25 35.25
C LYS A 467 16.64 7.10 35.81
N MET A 468 17.17 8.03 35.03
CA MET A 468 18.19 8.98 35.50
C MET A 468 17.65 9.86 36.65
N LEU A 469 16.41 10.33 36.54
CA LEU A 469 15.73 11.08 37.60
C LEU A 469 15.55 10.26 38.88
N GLU A 470 15.06 9.02 38.79
CA GLU A 470 14.94 8.13 39.96
C GLU A 470 16.30 7.85 40.62
N ASN A 471 17.35 7.63 39.81
CA ASN A 471 18.68 7.42 40.34
C ASN A 471 19.19 8.66 41.11
N SER A 472 18.83 9.87 40.69
CA SER A 472 19.30 11.10 41.35
C SER A 472 18.87 11.21 42.82
N ILE A 473 17.64 10.80 43.16
CA ILE A 473 17.18 10.80 44.55
C ILE A 473 17.77 9.62 45.35
N GLU A 474 17.98 8.47 44.70
CA GLU A 474 18.64 7.33 45.32
C GLU A 474 20.09 7.66 45.70
N ILE A 475 20.85 8.25 44.78
CA ILE A 475 22.25 8.66 44.98
C ILE A 475 22.35 9.70 46.10
N LEU A 476 21.43 10.68 46.13
CA LEU A 476 21.38 11.68 47.20
C LEU A 476 21.32 11.01 48.59
N ARG A 477 20.55 9.93 48.70
CA ARG A 477 20.33 9.18 49.95
C ARG A 477 21.47 8.21 50.27
N THR A 478 21.98 7.48 49.29
CA THR A 478 22.89 6.34 49.52
C THR A 478 24.37 6.67 49.35
N ASN A 479 24.71 7.79 48.69
CA ASN A 479 26.08 8.09 48.24
C ASN A 479 26.68 7.01 47.33
N ASP A 480 25.85 6.25 46.60
CA ASP A 480 26.31 5.19 45.72
C ASP A 480 27.05 5.76 44.49
N THR A 481 28.38 5.70 44.53
CA THR A 481 29.27 6.18 43.45
C THR A 481 29.15 5.36 42.18
N LYS A 482 28.79 4.08 42.27
CA LYS A 482 28.58 3.22 41.11
C LYS A 482 27.31 3.64 40.38
N LEU A 483 26.20 3.81 41.11
CA LEU A 483 24.95 4.28 40.54
C LEU A 483 25.09 5.69 39.94
N LEU A 484 25.91 6.55 40.55
CA LEU A 484 26.27 7.85 39.98
C LEU A 484 26.97 7.71 38.63
N SER A 485 28.01 6.87 38.53
CA SER A 485 28.70 6.64 37.25
C SER A 485 27.79 6.03 36.18
N GLU A 486 26.96 5.05 36.55
CA GLU A 486 25.98 4.44 35.63
C GLU A 486 24.97 5.47 35.13
N THR A 487 24.54 6.40 36.00
CA THR A 487 23.59 7.47 35.62
C THR A 487 24.20 8.47 34.65
N ILE A 488 25.47 8.82 34.82
CA ILE A 488 26.21 9.64 33.84
C ILE A 488 26.34 8.89 32.51
N GLU A 489 26.55 7.58 32.53
CA GLU A 489 26.64 6.79 31.29
C GLU A 489 25.30 6.68 30.54
N LEU A 490 24.16 6.70 31.24
CA LEU A 490 22.83 6.74 30.63
C LEU A 490 22.61 7.99 29.75
N ASP A 491 23.29 9.09 30.05
CA ASP A 491 23.26 10.32 29.23
C ASP A 491 23.72 10.08 27.80
N ASN A 492 24.77 9.27 27.61
CA ASN A 492 25.23 8.89 26.27
C ASN A 492 24.15 8.12 25.48
N ILE A 493 23.24 7.42 26.18
CA ILE A 493 22.10 6.75 25.54
C ILE A 493 21.08 7.79 25.10
N VAL A 494 20.82 8.81 25.92
CA VAL A 494 19.93 9.94 25.60
C VAL A 494 20.47 10.72 24.38
N ASP A 495 21.75 11.07 24.35
CA ASP A 495 22.43 11.73 23.21
C ASP A 495 22.30 10.91 21.92
N ASN A 496 22.51 9.60 22.01
CA ASN A 496 22.38 8.72 20.85
C ASN A 496 20.93 8.68 20.35
N PHE A 497 19.94 8.62 21.25
CA PHE A 497 18.53 8.73 20.87
C PHE A 497 18.24 10.07 20.20
N GLU A 498 18.68 11.18 20.79
CA GLU A 498 18.48 12.52 20.25
C GLU A 498 19.03 12.62 18.81
N LYS A 499 20.29 12.23 18.60
CA LYS A 499 20.93 12.20 17.29
C LYS A 499 20.21 11.31 16.29
N GLU A 500 19.87 10.07 16.66
CA GLU A 500 19.23 9.12 15.75
C GLU A 500 17.81 9.56 15.36
N ILE A 501 17.03 10.02 16.33
CA ILE A 501 15.66 10.49 16.12
C ILE A 501 15.68 11.78 15.30
N SER A 502 16.56 12.73 15.61
CA SER A 502 16.67 13.99 14.87
C SER A 502 17.07 13.77 13.42
N LEU A 503 18.11 12.96 13.15
CA LEU A 503 18.50 12.62 11.78
C LEU A 503 17.38 11.93 11.00
N PHE A 504 16.63 11.05 11.67
CA PHE A 504 15.49 10.37 11.08
C PHE A 504 14.32 11.31 10.79
N LEU A 505 13.96 12.20 11.72
CA LEU A 505 12.92 13.21 11.52
C LEU A 505 13.27 14.20 10.40
N VAL A 506 14.53 14.61 10.29
CA VAL A 506 15.02 15.47 9.20
C VAL A 506 14.91 14.76 7.85
N SER A 507 15.23 13.46 7.76
CA SER A 507 15.06 12.69 6.51
C SER A 507 13.61 12.58 6.03
N ILE A 508 12.62 12.80 6.91
CA ILE A 508 11.21 12.85 6.53
C ILE A 508 10.87 14.22 5.88
N TYR A 509 11.63 15.27 6.22
CA TYR A 509 11.39 16.66 5.81
C TYR A 509 11.74 16.95 4.33
N GLU A 510 12.58 16.11 3.70
CA GLU A 510 13.06 16.32 2.32
C GLU A 510 12.11 15.84 1.20
N GLU A 511 11.02 15.14 1.52
CA GLU A 511 9.98 14.78 0.54
C GLU A 511 8.83 15.81 0.57
N ASP A 512 8.13 16.08 -0.54
CA ASP A 512 6.99 17.04 -0.63
C ASP A 512 5.87 16.72 0.39
N LEU A 513 6.03 17.16 1.63
CA LEU A 513 5.14 16.90 2.75
C LEU A 513 3.94 17.86 2.73
N SER A 514 2.81 17.39 3.23
CA SER A 514 1.74 18.32 3.62
C SER A 514 2.19 19.15 4.82
N GLU A 515 1.75 20.40 4.89
CA GLU A 515 1.92 21.32 6.04
C GLU A 515 1.68 20.68 7.43
N THR A 516 0.74 19.74 7.56
CA THR A 516 0.45 19.04 8.82
C THR A 516 1.55 18.08 9.27
N ILE A 517 2.21 17.41 8.31
CA ILE A 517 3.32 16.50 8.60
C ILE A 517 4.56 17.34 8.93
N SER A 518 4.79 18.44 8.20
CA SER A 518 5.86 19.39 8.50
C SER A 518 5.75 19.97 9.91
N LYS A 519 4.54 20.41 10.33
CA LYS A 519 4.30 20.85 11.72
C LYS A 519 4.63 19.74 12.72
N LYS A 520 4.12 18.52 12.50
CA LYS A 520 4.32 17.40 13.42
C LYS A 520 5.78 16.96 13.54
N THR A 521 6.54 16.99 12.44
CA THR A 521 7.99 16.73 12.47
C THR A 521 8.71 17.76 13.33
N LYS A 522 8.37 19.06 13.18
CA LYS A 522 8.91 20.14 14.04
C LYS A 522 8.52 19.95 15.50
N ASP A 523 7.26 19.60 15.77
CA ASP A 523 6.78 19.37 17.12
C ASP A 523 7.55 18.21 17.80
N LEU A 524 7.86 17.14 17.07
CA LEU A 524 8.63 16.01 17.60
C LEU A 524 10.11 16.35 17.79
N LEU A 525 10.74 17.09 16.86
CA LEU A 525 12.11 17.57 17.02
C LEU A 525 12.25 18.43 18.28
N PHE A 526 11.30 19.34 18.51
CA PHE A 526 11.26 20.16 19.72
C PHE A 526 11.14 19.29 20.98
N ILE A 527 10.32 18.24 20.97
CA ILE A 527 10.16 17.37 22.14
C ILE A 527 11.44 16.57 22.41
N VAL A 528 12.13 16.08 21.37
CA VAL A 528 13.41 15.37 21.51
C VAL A 528 14.44 16.27 22.18
N ASP A 529 14.60 17.49 21.69
CA ASP A 529 15.52 18.52 22.20
C ASP A 529 15.22 18.84 23.68
N GLU A 530 13.96 19.03 24.04
CA GLU A 530 13.58 19.31 25.43
C GLU A 530 13.77 18.10 26.38
N ILE A 531 13.76 16.86 25.88
CA ILE A 531 14.09 15.67 26.69
C ILE A 531 15.60 15.52 26.87
N GLU A 532 16.39 15.81 25.82
CA GLU A 532 17.85 15.86 25.91
C GLU A 532 18.28 16.85 26.98
N HIS A 533 17.69 18.05 26.97
CA HIS A 533 17.98 19.06 27.99
C HIS A 533 17.68 18.59 29.42
N ILE A 534 16.65 17.75 29.60
CA ILE A 534 16.39 17.13 30.92
C ILE A 534 17.51 16.14 31.28
N GLY A 535 17.92 15.29 30.33
CA GLY A 535 19.07 14.38 30.50
C GLY A 535 20.33 15.13 30.93
N ASP A 536 20.63 16.21 30.21
CA ASP A 536 21.75 17.12 30.44
C ASP A 536 21.72 17.75 31.83
N ILE A 537 20.57 18.24 32.29
CA ILE A 537 20.46 18.78 33.66
C ILE A 537 20.74 17.68 34.68
N VAL A 538 20.26 16.45 34.45
CA VAL A 538 20.52 15.35 35.37
C VAL A 538 22.01 14.98 35.38
N SER A 539 22.63 14.80 34.21
CA SER A 539 24.01 14.32 34.08
C SER A 539 25.07 15.39 34.37
N LYS A 540 24.88 16.62 33.88
CA LYS A 540 25.86 17.72 33.93
C LYS A 540 25.63 18.68 35.09
N ASN A 541 24.47 18.64 35.76
CA ASN A 541 24.24 19.49 36.95
C ASN A 541 23.98 18.64 38.19
N LEU A 542 22.91 17.85 38.22
CA LEU A 542 22.55 17.07 39.42
C LEU A 542 23.66 16.08 39.81
N MET A 543 24.16 15.28 38.86
CA MET A 543 25.24 14.34 39.15
C MET A 543 26.54 15.04 39.56
N ILE A 544 26.82 16.26 39.08
CA ILE A 544 28.00 17.04 39.52
C ILE A 544 27.82 17.50 40.98
N SER A 545 26.65 18.03 41.32
CA SER A 545 26.31 18.43 42.69
C SER A 545 26.40 17.23 43.66
N LEU A 546 25.87 16.08 43.26
CA LEU A 546 25.95 14.85 44.06
C LEU A 546 27.37 14.27 44.13
N LYS A 547 28.15 14.35 43.05
CA LYS A 547 29.56 13.94 43.07
C LYS A 547 30.38 14.82 44.01
N LYS A 548 30.13 16.14 44.01
CA LYS A 548 30.76 17.07 44.96
C LYS A 548 30.39 16.72 46.39
N LYS A 549 29.10 16.48 46.68
CA LYS A 549 28.62 15.99 47.99
C LYS A 549 29.41 14.77 48.46
N ILE A 550 29.55 13.75 47.61
CA ILE A 550 30.23 12.50 47.96
C ILE A 550 31.74 12.72 48.17
N ASN A 551 32.40 13.43 47.26
CA ASN A 551 33.86 13.64 47.32
C ASN A 551 34.28 14.51 48.51
N GLU A 552 33.49 15.51 48.86
CA GLU A 552 33.76 16.45 49.96
C GLU A 552 33.19 15.94 51.30
N ASN A 553 32.59 14.74 51.32
CA ASN A 553 31.95 14.11 52.48
C ASN A 553 30.91 15.00 53.17
N TYR A 554 30.10 15.70 52.37
CA TYR A 554 29.02 16.52 52.90
C TYR A 554 27.79 15.68 53.28
N TYR A 555 27.26 15.97 54.46
CA TYR A 555 26.04 15.35 54.98
C TYR A 555 24.94 16.41 55.01
N PHE A 556 23.85 16.13 54.32
CA PHE A 556 22.64 16.95 54.41
C PHE A 556 21.93 16.59 55.71
N SER A 557 21.26 17.57 56.33
CA SER A 557 20.34 17.25 57.43
C SER A 557 19.16 16.43 56.91
N ASP A 558 18.52 15.66 57.79
CA ASP A 558 17.36 14.84 57.43
C ASP A 558 16.25 15.71 56.82
N GLU A 559 16.01 16.89 57.39
CA GLU A 559 15.04 17.86 56.85
C GLU A 559 15.45 18.36 55.47
N GLY A 560 16.75 18.54 55.22
CA GLY A 560 17.25 18.97 53.92
C GLY A 560 17.09 17.91 52.84
N ILE A 561 17.23 16.63 53.17
CA ILE A 561 16.95 15.51 52.25
C ILE A 561 15.45 15.43 51.97
N ASP A 562 14.62 15.56 53.01
CA ASP A 562 13.16 15.52 52.87
C ASP A 562 12.63 16.68 52.01
N GLU A 563 13.17 17.89 52.16
CA GLU A 563 12.84 19.04 51.32
C GLU A 563 13.12 18.78 49.84
N ILE A 564 14.31 18.24 49.52
CA ILE A 564 14.68 17.90 48.15
C ILE A 564 13.77 16.78 47.60
N LYS A 565 13.46 15.79 48.43
CA LYS A 565 12.56 14.68 48.07
C LYS A 565 11.14 15.15 47.83
N GLU A 566 10.64 16.11 48.61
CA GLU A 566 9.33 16.75 48.40
C GLU A 566 9.26 17.40 47.02
N LEU A 567 10.27 18.19 46.63
CA LEU A 567 10.30 18.79 45.29
C LEU A 567 10.43 17.75 44.19
N PHE A 568 11.33 16.78 44.36
CA PHE A 568 11.51 15.66 43.43
C PHE A 568 10.18 14.97 43.14
N ASN A 569 9.38 14.65 44.17
CA ASN A 569 8.10 13.97 43.98
C ASN A 569 7.11 14.81 43.16
N GLU A 570 7.07 16.14 43.38
CA GLU A 570 6.23 17.03 42.58
C GLU A 570 6.69 17.11 41.12
N VAL A 571 8.01 17.18 40.88
CA VAL A 571 8.58 17.18 39.52
C VAL A 571 8.39 15.83 38.83
N PHE A 572 8.60 14.71 39.54
CA PHE A 572 8.43 13.37 39.01
C PHE A 572 6.96 13.07 38.66
N LYS A 573 6.02 13.58 39.45
CA LYS A 573 4.59 13.53 39.10
C LYS A 573 4.29 14.33 37.84
N THR A 574 4.90 15.51 37.66
CA THR A 574 4.81 16.27 36.41
C THR A 574 5.43 15.51 35.23
N TYR A 575 6.56 14.83 35.46
CA TYR A 575 7.23 13.97 34.47
C TYR A 575 6.30 12.82 34.02
N THR A 576 5.70 12.08 34.95
CA THR A 576 4.76 10.99 34.63
C THR A 576 3.56 11.48 33.84
N LEU A 577 2.95 12.61 34.23
CA LEU A 577 1.84 13.21 33.49
C LEU A 577 2.26 13.68 32.09
N THR A 578 3.48 14.18 31.94
CA THR A 578 4.01 14.61 30.64
C THR A 578 4.20 13.40 29.72
N LEU A 579 4.84 12.32 30.21
CA LEU A 579 4.99 11.06 29.49
C LEU A 579 3.63 10.46 29.11
N GLU A 580 2.66 10.45 30.03
CA GLU A 580 1.32 9.95 29.79
C GLU A 580 0.59 10.79 28.72
N SER A 581 0.65 12.12 28.83
CA SER A 581 0.06 13.03 27.84
C SER A 581 0.68 12.87 26.45
N PHE A 582 1.99 12.61 26.37
CA PHE A 582 2.70 12.36 25.13
C PHE A 582 2.37 10.99 24.54
N THR A 583 2.26 9.97 25.39
CA THR A 583 1.95 8.59 24.99
C THR A 583 0.51 8.46 24.50
N LEU A 584 -0.44 9.08 25.20
CA LEU A 584 -1.87 9.00 24.90
C LEU A 584 -2.36 10.11 23.97
N PHE A 585 -1.55 11.13 23.68
CA PHE A 585 -1.96 12.35 22.97
C PHE A 585 -3.11 13.10 23.63
N ASP A 586 -3.25 12.98 24.94
CA ASP A 586 -4.37 13.56 25.67
C ASP A 586 -4.07 15.02 26.05
N LYS A 587 -4.76 15.95 25.38
CA LYS A 587 -4.68 17.39 25.65
C LYS A 587 -5.18 17.75 27.05
N ASN A 588 -6.08 16.96 27.64
CA ASN A 588 -6.56 17.17 29.00
C ASN A 588 -5.44 16.89 30.01
N ILE A 589 -4.70 15.80 29.81
CA ILE A 589 -3.53 15.47 30.65
C ILE A 589 -2.43 16.51 30.47
N ALA A 590 -2.16 16.95 29.24
CA ALA A 590 -1.22 18.04 28.98
C ALA A 590 -1.65 19.35 29.69
N SER A 591 -2.96 19.64 29.75
CA SER A 591 -3.47 20.79 30.52
C SER A 591 -3.25 20.64 32.03
N LEU A 592 -3.25 19.42 32.58
CA LEU A 592 -2.91 19.20 33.98
C LEU A 592 -1.43 19.53 34.25
N VAL A 593 -0.52 19.16 33.34
CA VAL A 593 0.91 19.52 33.44
C VAL A 593 1.08 21.05 33.50
N LEU A 594 0.38 21.79 32.63
CA LEU A 594 0.42 23.26 32.63
C LEU A 594 -0.03 23.85 33.97
N LYS A 595 -1.14 23.35 34.54
CA LYS A 595 -1.66 23.81 35.84
C LYS A 595 -0.71 23.51 37.00
N ARG A 596 0.11 22.47 36.89
CA ARG A 596 1.10 22.11 37.92
C ARG A 596 2.29 23.06 37.99
N ARG A 597 2.56 23.84 36.94
CA ARG A 597 3.72 24.74 36.89
C ARG A 597 3.76 25.70 38.08
N GLU A 598 2.66 26.37 38.37
CA GLU A 598 2.54 27.31 39.49
C GLU A 598 2.66 26.61 40.84
N SER A 599 2.04 25.44 40.98
CA SER A 599 2.14 24.60 42.19
C SER A 599 3.58 24.22 42.51
N VAL A 600 4.38 23.82 41.50
CA VAL A 600 5.79 23.44 41.69
C VAL A 600 6.65 24.66 42.05
N LEU A 601 6.40 25.82 41.44
CA LEU A 601 7.11 27.07 41.77
C LEU A 601 6.81 27.55 43.19
N ASN A 602 5.55 27.48 43.62
CA ASN A 602 5.16 27.80 44.99
C ASN A 602 5.84 26.84 45.97
N LYS A 603 5.89 25.54 45.64
CA LYS A 603 6.57 24.54 46.46
C LYS A 603 8.07 24.77 46.54
N LEU A 604 8.73 25.11 45.44
CA LEU A 604 10.14 25.50 45.42
C LEU A 604 10.40 26.68 46.37
N THR A 605 9.58 27.73 46.27
CA THR A 605 9.73 28.95 47.10
C THR A 605 9.53 28.64 48.58
N GLU A 606 8.55 27.79 48.91
CA GLU A 606 8.32 27.29 50.27
C GLU A 606 9.55 26.54 50.81
N LEU A 607 10.11 25.63 50.02
CA LEU A 607 11.27 24.81 50.40
C LEU A 607 12.54 25.65 50.57
N GLN A 608 12.78 26.61 49.67
CA GLN A 608 13.89 27.56 49.80
C GLN A 608 13.76 28.40 51.08
N ASN A 609 12.55 28.85 51.42
CA ASN A 609 12.33 29.59 52.68
C ASN A 609 12.55 28.71 53.93
N ARG A 610 12.14 27.44 53.90
CA ARG A 610 12.45 26.49 54.98
C ARG A 610 13.96 26.31 55.14
N HIS A 611 14.68 26.12 54.05
CA HIS A 611 16.14 26.04 54.05
C HIS A 611 16.78 27.31 54.63
N LEU A 612 16.35 28.51 54.20
CA LEU A 612 16.86 29.79 54.72
C LEU A 612 16.60 29.98 56.22
N ASN A 613 15.45 29.54 56.72
CA ASN A 613 15.17 29.58 58.16
C ASN A 613 16.07 28.63 58.93
N ARG A 614 16.31 27.41 58.41
CA ARG A 614 17.26 26.45 58.99
C ARG A 614 18.69 27.00 59.02
N LEU A 615 19.09 27.78 58.01
CA LEU A 615 20.40 28.47 58.04
C LEU A 615 20.49 29.52 59.15
N LYS A 616 19.41 30.27 59.40
CA LYS A 616 19.37 31.28 60.47
C LYS A 616 19.47 30.67 61.87
N GLU A 617 18.99 29.44 62.02
CA GLU A 617 19.08 28.67 63.28
C GLU A 617 20.50 28.14 63.55
N GLY A 618 21.43 28.24 62.58
CA GLY A 618 22.84 27.92 62.77
C GLY A 618 23.21 26.44 62.65
N HIS A 619 22.34 25.61 62.03
CA HIS A 619 22.63 24.19 61.80
C HIS A 619 23.84 24.03 60.87
N LYS A 620 24.91 23.41 61.39
CA LYS A 620 26.21 23.33 60.71
C LYS A 620 26.13 22.59 59.38
N GLU A 621 25.43 21.46 59.36
CA GLU A 621 25.19 20.62 58.17
C GLU A 621 24.48 21.42 57.06
N SER A 622 23.59 22.34 57.43
CA SER A 622 22.86 23.18 56.48
C SER A 622 23.73 24.27 55.88
N ILE A 623 24.62 24.87 56.68
CA ILE A 623 25.56 25.90 56.20
C ILE A 623 26.55 25.29 55.21
N GLU A 624 27.10 24.11 55.52
CA GLU A 624 28.08 23.42 54.67
C GLU A 624 27.48 22.93 53.34
N THR A 625 26.19 22.58 53.31
CA THR A 625 25.50 22.06 52.11
C THR A 625 24.66 23.09 51.37
N SER A 626 24.58 24.33 51.85
CA SER A 626 23.58 25.31 51.40
C SER A 626 23.59 25.54 49.88
N THR A 627 24.77 25.72 49.29
CA THR A 627 24.89 25.95 47.84
C THR A 627 24.39 24.73 47.07
N LEU A 628 24.81 23.52 47.46
CA LEU A 628 24.40 22.28 46.81
C LEU A 628 22.89 22.03 46.96
N HIS A 629 22.32 22.36 48.12
CA HIS A 629 20.90 22.23 48.37
C HIS A 629 20.08 23.11 47.42
N LEU A 630 20.43 24.40 47.31
CA LEU A 630 19.74 25.33 46.43
C LEU A 630 19.96 24.98 44.94
N ASP A 631 21.16 24.55 44.56
CA ASP A 631 21.46 24.12 43.19
C ASP A 631 20.59 22.92 42.79
N ILE A 632 20.48 21.90 43.64
CA ILE A 632 19.64 20.71 43.37
C ILE A 632 18.16 21.09 43.24
N LEU A 633 17.64 21.96 44.12
CA LEU A 633 16.26 22.43 44.02
C LEU A 633 16.00 23.19 42.70
N ASN A 634 16.95 24.04 42.30
CA ASN A 634 16.85 24.79 41.05
C ASN A 634 16.96 23.88 39.82
N ASP A 635 17.80 22.85 39.85
CA ASP A 635 17.91 21.89 38.74
C ASP A 635 16.61 21.09 38.57
N TYR A 636 15.95 20.67 39.65
CA TYR A 636 14.61 20.06 39.55
C TYR A 636 13.56 21.00 38.98
N GLU A 637 13.63 22.29 39.31
CA GLU A 637 12.74 23.30 38.72
C GLU A 637 12.99 23.48 37.22
N ARG A 638 14.25 23.50 36.79
CA ARG A 638 14.62 23.56 35.37
C ARG A 638 14.07 22.36 34.61
N ILE A 639 14.19 21.15 35.17
CA ILE A 639 13.59 19.94 34.61
C ILE A 639 12.07 20.10 34.47
N ASN A 640 11.41 20.61 35.52
CA ASN A 640 9.96 20.87 35.48
C ASN A 640 9.58 21.92 34.42
N PHE A 641 10.44 22.90 34.14
CA PHE A 641 10.23 23.86 33.07
C PHE A 641 10.31 23.23 31.67
N HIS A 642 11.25 22.32 31.42
CA HIS A 642 11.31 21.55 30.17
C HIS A 642 10.07 20.66 29.98
N LEU A 643 9.61 19.99 31.06
CA LEU A 643 8.36 19.22 31.04
C LEU A 643 7.13 20.08 30.70
N TYR A 644 7.07 21.28 31.28
CA TYR A 644 6.03 22.27 30.96
C TYR A 644 6.06 22.68 29.47
N LYS A 645 7.24 22.91 28.90
CA LYS A 645 7.37 23.24 27.47
C LYS A 645 6.92 22.08 26.57
N ILE A 646 7.29 20.85 26.91
CA ILE A 646 6.83 19.65 26.19
C ILE A 646 5.29 19.58 26.20
N ALA A 647 4.66 19.71 27.38
CA ALA A 647 3.20 19.70 27.48
C ALA A 647 2.53 20.87 26.75
N THR A 648 3.13 22.06 26.77
CA THR A 648 2.68 23.22 25.99
C THR A 648 2.68 22.91 24.50
N ASN A 649 3.71 22.22 24.01
CA ASN A 649 3.82 21.82 22.62
C ASN A 649 2.76 20.76 22.24
N ILE A 650 2.50 19.79 23.12
CA ILE A 650 1.45 18.77 22.94
C ILE A 650 0.05 19.41 22.83
N LEU A 651 -0.19 20.52 23.52
CA LEU A 651 -1.50 21.18 23.54
C LEU A 651 -1.81 21.99 22.27
N LYS A 652 -0.79 22.45 21.53
CA LYS A 652 -0.91 23.20 20.26
C LYS A 652 -1.43 22.34 19.09
#